data_AF-A0A7V5VWE5-F1
#
_entry.id   AF-A0A7V5VWE5-F1
#
_cell.length_a   1.000
_cell.length_b   1.000
_cell.length_c   1.000
_cell.angle_alpha   90.00
_cell.angle_beta   90.00
_cell.angle_gamma   90.00
#
_symmetry.space_group_name_H-M   'P 1'
#
loop_
_entity.id
_entity.type
_entity.pdbx_description
1 polymer ?
#
loop_
_entity_poly.entity_id
_entity_poly.type
_entity_poly.pdbx_seq_one_letter_code
_entity_poly.pdbx_strand_id
1 'polypeptide(L)'
;MERGAAMRCCSVLMLVMLGAAIAVPAAIGQLRSDGVVYNYGRLVIKGNAQFRQDTLGGTVVYAWDRTDVNQYIPHLVYEDVRFTGRTRKMLLDSLRALVALRRLETDTGTTLRLVRQSAIVARGEARHQGIINPEFLFGRVVLQGEQAQGVSGRGLFRELELDNPAGADVREGGGFTVSTLLELKRGILRNDAQNNFRIGDSAWILRTPEGGLAAAPEFGRGIGVRYVGTGQIRSGPELPEDSTKLRALVVENSGGLVLERSVTVSDSLVLAAPIWTEPDSSRRNVLTYSSELGDPVFLHPDAEIIGTLRRTRLRNDGRPVVFNNPYTYLQPGSEGWGRLAQVSVRVLPRTQPWHPQGERKVARVLQILGWDATGALVQQTPELRIGYGWRHLPGDVSRDETRGLPLPALELQRWTDEGWFTAGQSVAPQAESSGWAYAYADKVFGLGDFAIGVRGDARALELRLVALLEGPYRNGSMVDDLRQRGWIPETPPDIYPYNLDPMRPYIRVSPIPDSVVDWVVVELRTLLSGGERYYRTAFLLRDGRIVDLDGKTPLMLPGVQSGSYYVAIHHRNHLAIITAEPVRISPETQQQILAMTQDPSRILGGAGALRALRRNGNGNGGGTVWAMIGGDVNGDGQVDEADLELLRRWQQLEGYDNADVDLSGIVTTRDFNVTWNNRGKRSVVGR
;
A
#
# COMPACT_ATOMS: atom_id res chain seq x y z
N MET A 1 5.31 -16.88 -37.44
CA MET A 1 5.60 -15.53 -37.96
C MET A 1 5.81 -14.63 -36.76
N GLU A 2 7.00 -14.70 -36.17
CA GLU A 2 8.07 -13.67 -36.27
C GLU A 2 7.63 -12.34 -35.62
N ARG A 3 7.85 -12.18 -34.30
CA ARG A 3 9.04 -11.61 -33.61
C ARG A 3 9.22 -10.10 -33.81
N GLY A 4 9.27 -9.37 -32.68
CA GLY A 4 9.69 -7.96 -32.64
C GLY A 4 9.69 -7.32 -31.25
N ALA A 5 10.31 -7.95 -30.24
CA ALA A 5 10.71 -7.29 -28.99
C ALA A 5 11.99 -6.48 -29.21
N ALA A 6 12.04 -5.22 -28.77
CA ALA A 6 13.25 -4.40 -28.76
C ALA A 6 13.59 -3.98 -27.33
N MET A 7 14.05 -4.96 -26.55
CA MET A 7 14.90 -4.78 -25.38
C MET A 7 16.33 -4.65 -25.94
N ARG A 8 16.96 -3.48 -25.81
CA ARG A 8 18.35 -3.31 -26.28
C ARG A 8 19.33 -3.77 -25.20
N CYS A 9 19.92 -4.94 -25.46
CA CYS A 9 21.22 -5.43 -24.98
C CYS A 9 22.23 -4.28 -24.80
N CYS A 10 22.99 -4.20 -23.71
CA CYS A 10 24.03 -5.15 -23.31
C CYS A 10 24.99 -5.50 -24.47
N SER A 11 25.70 -4.48 -24.98
CA SER A 11 26.90 -4.72 -25.79
C SER A 11 28.06 -5.01 -24.85
N VAL A 12 28.31 -6.29 -24.61
CA VAL A 12 29.63 -6.80 -24.19
C VAL A 12 30.59 -6.52 -25.34
N LEU A 13 31.27 -5.38 -25.30
CA LEU A 13 32.48 -5.20 -26.10
C LEU A 13 33.60 -5.89 -25.33
N MET A 14 33.85 -7.15 -25.67
CA MET A 14 35.05 -7.89 -25.26
C MET A 14 36.23 -7.21 -25.96
N LEU A 15 36.71 -6.10 -25.39
CA LEU A 15 37.93 -5.46 -25.81
C LEU A 15 39.06 -6.31 -25.27
N VAL A 16 39.73 -7.04 -26.16
CA VAL A 16 41.00 -7.70 -25.88
C VAL A 16 41.94 -6.65 -25.28
N MET A 17 42.20 -6.79 -23.99
CA MET A 17 43.18 -6.00 -23.24
C MET A 17 44.57 -6.35 -23.78
N LEU A 18 45.02 -5.62 -24.80
CA LEU A 18 46.45 -5.41 -24.96
C LEU A 18 46.86 -4.41 -23.88
N GLY A 19 47.55 -4.92 -22.85
CA GLY A 19 48.27 -4.11 -21.88
C GLY A 19 49.37 -3.33 -22.60
N ALA A 20 49.02 -2.17 -23.15
CA ALA A 20 50.00 -1.22 -23.64
C ALA A 20 50.59 -0.52 -22.42
N ALA A 21 51.78 -0.95 -22.00
CA ALA A 21 52.66 -0.11 -21.21
C ALA A 21 52.86 1.20 -21.98
N ILE A 22 52.24 2.29 -21.53
CA ILE A 22 52.43 3.60 -22.14
C ILE A 22 53.90 3.97 -21.89
N ALA A 23 54.71 3.91 -22.95
CA ALA A 23 56.08 4.39 -22.91
C ALA A 23 56.04 5.90 -22.64
N VAL A 24 56.48 6.31 -21.46
CA VAL A 24 56.67 7.72 -21.12
C VAL A 24 57.79 8.25 -22.03
N PRO A 25 57.54 9.26 -22.89
CA PRO A 25 58.60 9.84 -23.70
C PRO A 25 59.69 10.41 -22.79
N ALA A 26 60.96 10.17 -23.15
CA ALA A 26 62.10 10.71 -22.43
C ALA A 26 62.08 12.24 -22.51
N ALA A 27 61.62 12.86 -21.42
CA ALA A 27 61.66 14.31 -21.27
C ALA A 27 63.01 14.73 -20.67
N ILE A 28 63.43 15.97 -20.94
CA ILE A 28 64.54 16.61 -20.23
C ILE A 28 64.17 16.64 -18.73
N GLY A 29 64.88 15.85 -17.92
CA GLY A 29 64.63 15.68 -16.49
C GLY A 29 63.75 14.45 -16.17
N GLN A 30 64.33 13.25 -16.19
CA GLN A 30 63.69 12.02 -15.73
C GLN A 30 64.46 11.43 -14.54
N LEU A 31 63.81 11.29 -13.40
CA LEU A 31 64.31 10.51 -12.27
C LEU A 31 63.87 9.05 -12.44
N ARG A 32 64.80 8.13 -12.66
CA ARG A 32 64.50 6.69 -12.73
C ARG A 32 65.26 5.95 -11.64
N SER A 33 64.54 5.16 -10.83
CA SER A 33 65.12 4.23 -9.87
C SER A 33 64.60 2.82 -10.11
N ASP A 34 65.50 1.92 -10.51
CA ASP A 34 65.22 0.48 -10.59
C ASP A 34 65.48 -0.24 -9.24
N GLY A 35 66.00 0.48 -8.23
CA GLY A 35 66.26 0.02 -6.86
C GLY A 35 65.38 0.71 -5.79
N VAL A 36 65.73 0.55 -4.51
CA VAL A 36 65.00 1.14 -3.36
C VAL A 36 65.58 2.49 -2.96
N VAL A 37 64.72 3.50 -2.91
CA VAL A 37 64.98 4.85 -2.40
C VAL A 37 64.51 4.93 -0.96
N TYR A 38 65.45 5.08 -0.03
CA TYR A 38 65.18 5.37 1.37
C TYR A 38 65.16 6.88 1.60
N ASN A 39 63.96 7.48 1.53
CA ASN A 39 63.78 8.90 1.81
C ASN A 39 63.24 9.10 3.23
N TYR A 40 64.00 9.78 4.09
CA TYR A 40 63.59 10.20 5.43
C TYR A 40 63.39 11.72 5.53
N GLY A 41 63.63 12.45 4.44
CA GLY A 41 63.60 13.91 4.39
C GLY A 41 62.72 14.39 3.24
N ARG A 42 63.29 15.22 2.36
CA ARG A 42 62.56 15.84 1.26
C ARG A 42 63.17 15.45 -0.10
N LEU A 43 62.39 14.79 -0.95
CA LEU A 43 62.71 14.49 -2.34
C LEU A 43 61.97 15.48 -3.26
N VAL A 44 62.69 16.31 -4.01
CA VAL A 44 62.08 17.29 -4.94
C VAL A 44 62.31 16.85 -6.39
N ILE A 45 61.23 16.69 -7.13
CA ILE A 45 61.23 16.17 -8.51
C ILE A 45 60.78 17.29 -9.46
N LYS A 46 61.72 17.80 -10.28
CA LYS A 46 61.50 18.82 -11.32
C LYS A 46 61.59 18.20 -12.72
N GLY A 47 60.74 17.21 -12.97
CA GLY A 47 60.84 16.32 -14.11
C GLY A 47 59.85 15.15 -14.02
N ASN A 48 59.90 14.22 -14.96
CA ASN A 48 59.20 12.94 -14.83
C ASN A 48 59.90 12.05 -13.80
N ALA A 49 59.18 11.13 -13.16
CA ALA A 49 59.79 10.13 -12.30
C ALA A 49 59.24 8.72 -12.56
N GLN A 50 60.08 7.71 -12.34
CA GLN A 50 59.73 6.30 -12.39
C GLN A 50 60.46 5.56 -11.28
N PHE A 51 59.72 4.81 -10.47
CA PHE A 51 60.26 4.00 -9.39
C PHE A 51 59.75 2.56 -9.52
N ARG A 52 60.61 1.60 -9.19
CA ARG A 52 60.22 0.18 -9.11
C ARG A 52 59.57 -0.19 -7.77
N GLN A 53 59.92 0.50 -6.69
CA GLN A 53 59.31 0.30 -5.37
C GLN A 53 57.88 0.84 -5.31
N ASP A 54 57.04 0.24 -4.47
CA ASP A 54 55.63 0.66 -4.33
C ASP A 54 55.42 1.79 -3.31
N THR A 55 56.41 2.06 -2.44
CA THR A 55 56.28 3.03 -1.33
C THR A 55 57.46 3.99 -1.24
N LEU A 56 57.21 5.29 -1.11
CA LEU A 56 58.22 6.31 -0.83
C LEU A 56 57.95 6.98 0.53
N GLY A 57 58.93 6.89 1.43
CA GLY A 57 58.92 7.59 2.72
C GLY A 57 59.22 9.08 2.61
N GLY A 58 59.12 9.80 3.73
CA GLY A 58 59.38 11.23 3.83
C GLY A 58 58.45 12.08 2.96
N THR A 59 58.89 13.30 2.64
CA THR A 59 58.14 14.21 1.77
C THR A 59 58.63 14.16 0.33
N VAL A 60 57.73 13.79 -0.60
CA VAL A 60 57.98 13.86 -2.05
C VAL A 60 57.26 15.07 -2.64
N VAL A 61 57.99 15.94 -3.34
CA VAL A 61 57.46 17.16 -3.95
C VAL A 61 57.63 17.13 -5.46
N TYR A 62 56.52 17.03 -6.20
CA TYR A 62 56.47 17.17 -7.65
C TYR A 62 56.37 18.64 -8.03
N ALA A 63 57.53 19.28 -8.20
CA ALA A 63 57.70 20.74 -8.27
C ALA A 63 58.02 21.28 -9.68
N TRP A 64 57.68 20.55 -10.74
CA TRP A 64 57.86 21.07 -12.10
C TRP A 64 56.88 22.23 -12.34
N ASP A 65 57.39 23.41 -12.72
CA ASP A 65 56.62 24.64 -12.94
C ASP A 65 56.80 25.18 -14.36
N ARG A 66 56.16 24.51 -15.31
CA ARG A 66 56.18 24.79 -16.75
C ARG A 66 54.82 24.47 -17.36
N THR A 67 54.28 25.38 -18.18
CA THR A 67 52.94 25.24 -18.78
C THR A 67 52.94 24.49 -20.11
N ASP A 68 54.12 24.27 -20.70
CA ASP A 68 54.31 23.66 -22.02
C ASP A 68 54.61 22.16 -21.98
N VAL A 69 54.72 21.59 -20.78
CA VAL A 69 55.01 20.17 -20.56
C VAL A 69 54.02 19.55 -19.58
N ASN A 70 53.98 18.22 -19.57
CA ASN A 70 53.24 17.43 -18.58
C ASN A 70 54.24 16.75 -17.65
N GLN A 71 53.87 16.60 -16.37
CA GLN A 71 54.62 15.82 -15.39
C GLN A 71 53.86 14.54 -15.08
N TYR A 72 54.40 13.38 -15.47
CA TYR A 72 53.79 12.09 -15.20
C TYR A 72 54.10 11.64 -13.77
N ILE A 73 53.06 11.32 -13.02
CA ILE A 73 53.13 11.00 -11.59
C ILE A 73 52.96 9.49 -11.40
N PRO A 74 53.95 8.79 -10.82
CA PRO A 74 53.80 7.40 -10.39
C PRO A 74 52.70 7.22 -9.33
N HIS A 75 51.82 6.23 -9.53
CA HIS A 75 50.81 5.84 -8.56
C HIS A 75 51.44 4.87 -7.57
N LEU A 76 51.93 5.44 -6.46
CA LEU A 76 52.63 4.75 -5.38
C LEU A 76 51.96 5.10 -4.06
N VAL A 77 52.43 4.47 -2.99
CA VAL A 77 52.18 4.89 -1.62
C VAL A 77 53.23 5.91 -1.22
N TYR A 78 52.81 7.08 -0.77
CA TYR A 78 53.66 8.17 -0.30
C TYR A 78 53.37 8.41 1.18
N GLU A 79 54.40 8.63 1.99
CA GLU A 79 54.19 9.15 3.35
C GLU A 79 53.60 10.57 3.30
N ASP A 80 54.31 11.51 2.67
CA ASP A 80 53.75 12.80 2.24
C ASP A 80 54.01 13.03 0.75
N VAL A 81 53.00 13.55 0.05
CA VAL A 81 53.11 13.96 -1.35
C VAL A 81 52.60 15.38 -1.53
N ARG A 82 53.38 16.18 -2.25
CA ARG A 82 53.04 17.57 -2.58
C ARG A 82 53.15 17.82 -4.07
N PHE A 83 52.15 18.47 -4.63
CA PHE A 83 52.13 18.94 -6.00
C PHE A 83 52.22 20.46 -6.01
N THR A 84 53.20 21.00 -6.73
CA THR A 84 53.39 22.45 -6.83
C THR A 84 53.73 22.88 -8.25
N GLY A 85 53.48 24.15 -8.55
CA GLY A 85 53.75 24.75 -9.85
C GLY A 85 52.66 24.46 -10.89
N ARG A 86 52.79 25.13 -12.04
CA ARG A 86 51.77 25.21 -13.10
C ARG A 86 51.80 24.05 -14.10
N THR A 87 52.72 23.11 -13.95
CA THR A 87 52.75 21.91 -14.81
C THR A 87 51.55 21.02 -14.51
N ARG A 88 50.89 20.54 -15.57
CA ARG A 88 49.83 19.54 -15.46
C ARG A 88 50.43 18.23 -14.91
N LYS A 89 49.94 17.80 -13.74
CA LYS A 89 50.36 16.56 -13.09
C LYS A 89 49.46 15.44 -13.61
N MET A 90 50.01 14.53 -14.39
CA MET A 90 49.29 13.46 -15.08
C MET A 90 49.29 12.19 -14.22
N LEU A 91 48.10 11.79 -13.75
CA LEU A 91 47.81 10.56 -13.02
C LEU A 91 47.03 9.61 -13.95
N LEU A 92 47.74 8.69 -14.59
CA LEU A 92 47.21 7.90 -15.71
C LEU A 92 46.99 6.42 -15.42
N ASP A 93 47.35 5.93 -14.24
CA ASP A 93 47.14 4.53 -13.87
C ASP A 93 45.68 4.31 -13.44
N SER A 94 44.96 3.47 -14.16
CA SER A 94 43.57 3.11 -13.90
C SER A 94 43.40 1.90 -12.97
N LEU A 95 44.49 1.20 -12.65
CA LEU A 95 44.48 -0.03 -11.85
C LEU A 95 44.94 0.21 -10.43
N ARG A 96 45.78 1.22 -10.20
CA ARG A 96 46.30 1.57 -8.87
C ARG A 96 45.94 3.00 -8.50
N ALA A 97 45.57 3.21 -7.24
CA ALA A 97 45.43 4.56 -6.70
C ALA A 97 46.80 5.09 -6.25
N LEU A 98 46.98 6.40 -6.35
CA LEU A 98 48.02 7.08 -5.59
C LEU A 98 47.55 7.20 -4.14
N VAL A 99 48.36 6.79 -3.17
CA VAL A 99 47.99 6.81 -1.74
C VAL A 99 48.90 7.76 -0.98
N ALA A 100 48.33 8.70 -0.24
CA ALA A 100 49.05 9.56 0.70
C ALA A 100 48.73 9.13 2.14
N LEU A 101 49.71 8.63 2.87
CA LEU A 101 49.50 8.09 4.22
C LEU A 101 49.28 9.20 5.24
N ARG A 102 50.06 10.29 5.18
CA ARG A 102 50.06 11.35 6.20
C ARG A 102 49.63 12.70 5.65
N ARG A 103 50.05 13.06 4.43
CA ARG A 103 49.66 14.32 3.79
C ARG A 103 49.59 14.26 2.26
N LEU A 104 48.48 14.74 1.71
CA LEU A 104 48.31 15.17 0.33
C LEU A 104 48.23 16.70 0.31
N GLU A 105 49.08 17.36 -0.45
CA GLU A 105 49.08 18.83 -0.56
C GLU A 105 49.18 19.30 -2.01
N THR A 106 48.37 20.30 -2.39
CA THR A 106 48.57 21.06 -3.63
C THR A 106 48.65 22.55 -3.37
N ASP A 107 49.38 23.26 -4.24
CA ASP A 107 49.32 24.73 -4.31
C ASP A 107 48.22 25.21 -5.28
N THR A 108 48.08 26.53 -5.40
CA THR A 108 47.08 27.19 -6.26
C THR A 108 47.38 27.07 -7.75
N GLY A 109 48.65 26.85 -8.13
CA GLY A 109 49.06 26.65 -9.52
C GLY A 109 48.81 25.23 -10.03
N THR A 110 48.58 24.29 -9.12
CA THR A 110 48.51 22.87 -9.45
C THR A 110 47.26 22.51 -10.24
N THR A 111 47.46 21.82 -11.35
CA THR A 111 46.40 21.10 -12.08
C THR A 111 46.67 19.60 -12.04
N LEU A 112 45.80 18.82 -11.39
CA LEU A 112 45.85 17.36 -11.42
C LEU A 112 44.98 16.83 -12.56
N ARG A 113 45.51 15.90 -13.35
CA ARG A 113 44.85 15.26 -14.48
C ARG A 113 44.75 13.76 -14.26
N LEU A 114 43.56 13.30 -13.88
CA LEU A 114 43.27 11.90 -13.61
C LEU A 114 42.51 11.30 -14.80
N VAL A 115 42.71 10.02 -15.09
CA VAL A 115 41.80 9.23 -15.95
C VAL A 115 40.57 8.75 -15.15
N ARG A 116 39.47 8.38 -15.82
CA ARG A 116 38.17 8.09 -15.18
C ARG A 116 38.21 7.07 -14.03
N GLN A 117 39.04 6.04 -14.15
CA GLN A 117 39.15 4.97 -13.15
C GLN A 117 40.28 5.22 -12.12
N SER A 118 41.09 6.27 -12.30
CA SER A 118 42.14 6.64 -11.36
C SER A 118 41.54 7.28 -10.11
N ALA A 119 42.20 7.07 -8.98
CA ALA A 119 41.86 7.73 -7.72
C ALA A 119 43.11 8.20 -6.97
N ILE A 120 42.94 9.24 -6.16
CA ILE A 120 43.88 9.62 -5.10
C ILE A 120 43.25 9.27 -3.76
N VAL A 121 43.95 8.50 -2.94
CA VAL A 121 43.51 8.15 -1.59
C VAL A 121 44.33 8.95 -0.59
N ALA A 122 43.69 9.77 0.22
CA ALA A 122 44.29 10.44 1.36
C ALA A 122 43.90 9.71 2.63
N ARG A 123 44.88 9.22 3.41
CA ARG A 123 44.67 8.62 4.73
C ARG A 123 44.91 9.58 5.90
N GLY A 124 45.69 10.63 5.65
CA GLY A 124 45.90 11.74 6.57
C GLY A 124 45.34 13.04 6.01
N GLU A 125 46.03 14.15 6.26
CA GLU A 125 45.60 15.49 5.85
C GLU A 125 45.50 15.64 4.33
N ALA A 126 44.38 16.14 3.83
CA ALA A 126 44.16 16.46 2.43
C ALA A 126 43.96 17.97 2.25
N ARG A 127 45.03 18.68 1.90
CA ARG A 127 45.00 20.12 1.63
C ARG A 127 45.08 20.38 0.12
N HIS A 128 43.99 20.85 -0.47
CA HIS A 128 43.90 21.07 -1.92
C HIS A 128 43.61 22.53 -2.23
N GLN A 129 44.51 23.18 -2.98
CA GLN A 129 44.38 24.57 -3.41
C GLN A 129 44.23 24.72 -4.92
N GLY A 130 44.47 23.64 -5.67
CA GLY A 130 44.52 23.64 -7.13
C GLY A 130 43.20 23.21 -7.77
N ILE A 131 43.28 22.67 -8.98
CA ILE A 131 42.12 22.18 -9.72
C ILE A 131 42.35 20.73 -10.16
N ILE A 132 41.37 19.86 -9.92
CA ILE A 132 41.34 18.51 -10.45
C ILE A 132 40.52 18.50 -11.73
N ASN A 133 41.07 17.95 -12.81
CA ASN A 133 40.38 17.70 -14.08
C ASN A 133 39.50 18.88 -14.58
N PRO A 134 40.05 20.06 -14.89
CA PRO A 134 39.28 21.24 -15.30
C PRO A 134 38.39 21.02 -16.54
N GLU A 135 38.71 20.03 -17.38
CA GLU A 135 37.98 19.73 -18.63
C GLU A 135 37.05 18.51 -18.50
N PHE A 136 37.00 17.84 -17.34
CA PHE A 136 36.21 16.62 -17.15
C PHE A 136 35.39 16.65 -15.86
N LEU A 137 34.32 15.86 -15.83
CA LEU A 137 33.41 15.73 -14.69
C LEU A 137 33.77 14.57 -13.75
N PHE A 138 34.99 14.05 -13.84
CA PHE A 138 35.49 12.97 -12.99
C PHE A 138 36.85 13.34 -12.42
N GLY A 139 37.26 12.69 -11.34
CA GLY A 139 38.53 12.97 -10.68
C GLY A 139 38.43 12.67 -9.20
N ARG A 140 38.34 11.37 -8.90
CA ARG A 140 38.04 10.82 -7.57
C ARG A 140 39.18 11.03 -6.59
N VAL A 141 38.86 11.72 -5.49
CA VAL A 141 39.69 11.79 -4.28
C VAL A 141 38.93 11.13 -3.14
N VAL A 142 39.56 10.16 -2.49
CA VAL A 142 38.97 9.38 -1.40
C VAL A 142 39.64 9.74 -0.08
N LEU A 143 38.84 10.19 0.88
CA LEU A 143 39.22 10.32 2.28
C LEU A 143 38.98 8.96 2.96
N GLN A 144 40.06 8.24 3.26
CA GLN A 144 40.00 6.88 3.79
C GLN A 144 41.11 6.64 4.81
N GLY A 145 40.78 6.24 6.04
CA GLY A 145 41.78 5.95 7.06
C GLY A 145 41.18 5.17 8.24
N GLU A 146 41.99 4.96 9.27
CA GLU A 146 41.57 4.34 10.55
C GLU A 146 41.22 5.39 11.61
N GLN A 147 41.64 6.64 11.39
CA GLN A 147 41.42 7.79 12.28
C GLN A 147 40.76 8.93 11.51
N ALA A 148 40.16 9.87 12.24
CA ALA A 148 39.65 11.09 11.64
C ALA A 148 40.78 11.91 10.99
N GLN A 149 40.55 12.38 9.77
CA GLN A 149 41.53 13.10 8.95
C GLN A 149 41.04 14.51 8.60
N GLY A 150 41.95 15.46 8.44
CA GLY A 150 41.59 16.80 7.99
C GLY A 150 41.46 16.92 6.47
N VAL A 151 40.52 17.73 6.03
CA VAL A 151 40.39 18.21 4.65
C VAL A 151 40.30 19.73 4.64
N SER A 152 41.11 20.40 3.82
CA SER A 152 41.18 21.87 3.78
C SER A 152 41.61 22.42 2.42
N GLY A 153 41.59 23.75 2.31
CA GLY A 153 42.03 24.50 1.14
C GLY A 153 40.88 25.02 0.29
N ARG A 154 41.20 25.81 -0.74
CA ARG A 154 40.24 26.52 -1.60
C ARG A 154 40.15 25.95 -3.02
N GLY A 155 40.73 24.77 -3.22
CA GLY A 155 40.79 24.11 -4.51
C GLY A 155 39.44 23.52 -4.95
N LEU A 156 39.42 23.03 -6.19
CA LEU A 156 38.27 22.36 -6.79
C LEU A 156 38.51 20.85 -6.84
N PHE A 157 37.67 20.12 -6.10
CA PHE A 157 37.49 18.69 -6.22
C PHE A 157 36.39 18.39 -7.24
N ARG A 158 36.63 17.42 -8.14
CA ARG A 158 35.55 16.92 -9.02
C ARG A 158 34.65 15.99 -8.24
N GLU A 159 35.26 14.94 -7.72
CA GLU A 159 34.58 13.90 -6.96
C GLU A 159 35.34 13.74 -5.64
N LEU A 160 34.65 13.95 -4.51
CA LEU A 160 35.19 13.76 -3.17
C LEU A 160 34.38 12.65 -2.50
N GLU A 161 35.04 11.59 -2.08
CA GLU A 161 34.44 10.46 -1.38
C GLU A 161 34.93 10.41 0.06
N LEU A 162 34.01 10.31 1.01
CA LEU A 162 34.29 9.95 2.39
C LEU A 162 34.01 8.45 2.58
N ASP A 163 35.08 7.67 2.69
CA ASP A 163 35.05 6.23 2.97
C ASP A 163 35.90 5.92 4.21
N ASN A 164 35.59 6.61 5.31
CA ASN A 164 36.29 6.49 6.59
C ASN A 164 35.27 6.45 7.73
N PRO A 165 35.08 5.31 8.41
CA PRO A 165 34.16 5.21 9.55
C PRO A 165 34.44 6.20 10.69
N ALA A 166 35.69 6.64 10.89
CA ALA A 166 36.05 7.68 11.87
C ALA A 166 35.67 9.10 11.40
N GLY A 167 35.31 9.27 10.13
CA GLY A 167 34.93 10.52 9.49
C GLY A 167 36.12 11.38 9.07
N ALA A 168 35.82 12.62 8.66
CA ALA A 168 36.81 13.62 8.30
C ALA A 168 36.37 14.99 8.80
N ASP A 169 37.33 15.87 9.09
CA ASP A 169 37.08 17.22 9.59
C ASP A 169 37.44 18.25 8.52
N VAL A 170 36.50 19.14 8.19
CA VAL A 170 36.83 20.34 7.43
C VAL A 170 37.60 21.28 8.35
N ARG A 171 38.75 21.76 7.91
CA ARG A 171 39.67 22.56 8.73
C ARG A 171 40.16 23.80 7.99
N GLU A 172 40.80 24.69 8.73
CA GLU A 172 41.50 25.87 8.20
C GLU A 172 40.59 26.80 7.36
N GLY A 173 39.32 26.93 7.78
CA GLY A 173 38.32 27.72 7.07
C GLY A 173 37.69 27.03 5.85
N GLY A 174 38.14 25.81 5.53
CA GLY A 174 37.69 25.06 4.35
C GLY A 174 37.75 25.90 3.07
N GLY A 175 36.61 26.06 2.41
CA GLY A 175 36.44 26.90 1.22
C GLY A 175 36.66 26.19 -0.11
N PHE A 176 36.95 24.89 -0.10
CA PHE A 176 37.04 24.10 -1.33
C PHE A 176 35.64 23.91 -1.93
N THR A 177 35.63 23.61 -3.23
CA THR A 177 34.40 23.29 -3.95
C THR A 177 34.42 21.84 -4.42
N VAL A 178 33.35 21.10 -4.16
CA VAL A 178 33.06 19.81 -4.80
C VAL A 178 32.13 20.07 -5.98
N SER A 179 32.67 20.03 -7.21
CA SER A 179 31.95 20.51 -8.39
C SER A 179 31.03 19.48 -9.05
N THR A 180 31.17 18.19 -8.74
CA THR A 180 30.44 17.13 -9.44
C THR A 180 29.78 16.15 -8.50
N LEU A 181 30.54 15.50 -7.61
CA LEU A 181 29.99 14.48 -6.71
C LEU A 181 30.65 14.55 -5.33
N LEU A 182 29.83 14.72 -4.29
CA LEU A 182 30.21 14.37 -2.92
C LEU A 182 29.60 13.00 -2.60
N GLU A 183 30.44 12.01 -2.35
CA GLU A 183 30.02 10.66 -1.96
C GLU A 183 30.27 10.46 -0.46
N LEU A 184 29.20 10.30 0.32
CA LEU A 184 29.22 10.04 1.75
C LEU A 184 28.96 8.55 1.96
N LYS A 185 30.04 7.76 1.92
CA LYS A 185 29.96 6.30 1.92
C LYS A 185 30.04 5.71 3.33
N ARG A 186 30.97 6.19 4.17
CA ARG A 186 31.08 5.81 5.59
C ARG A 186 31.65 6.95 6.41
N GLY A 187 31.08 7.20 7.58
CA GLY A 187 31.49 8.23 8.52
C GLY A 187 30.84 9.60 8.26
N ILE A 188 31.17 10.55 9.14
CA ILE A 188 30.62 11.92 9.09
C ILE A 188 31.70 12.88 8.57
N LEU A 189 31.38 13.64 7.54
CA LEU A 189 32.16 14.82 7.15
C LEU A 189 31.74 15.98 8.05
N ARG A 190 32.62 16.35 8.98
CA ARG A 190 32.38 17.34 10.02
C ARG A 190 32.78 18.72 9.55
N ASN A 191 31.78 19.52 9.19
CA ASN A 191 31.87 20.93 8.85
C ASN A 191 31.04 21.77 9.83
N ASP A 192 31.32 23.07 9.88
CA ASP A 192 30.57 24.04 10.66
C ASP A 192 30.53 25.39 9.92
N ALA A 193 30.03 26.45 10.56
CA ALA A 193 29.91 27.77 9.94
C ALA A 193 31.28 28.43 9.61
N GLN A 194 32.35 28.10 10.34
CA GLN A 194 33.70 28.63 10.11
C GLN A 194 34.50 27.75 9.15
N ASN A 195 34.38 26.43 9.29
CA ASN A 195 35.06 25.42 8.50
C ASN A 195 34.04 24.75 7.57
N ASN A 196 33.63 25.47 6.53
CA ASN A 196 32.65 24.98 5.56
C ASN A 196 33.23 24.80 4.16
N PHE A 197 32.45 24.21 3.27
CA PHE A 197 32.81 23.99 1.87
C PHE A 197 31.59 24.16 0.98
N ARG A 198 31.84 24.25 -0.33
CA ARG A 198 30.80 24.47 -1.34
C ARG A 198 30.49 23.20 -2.12
N ILE A 199 29.20 22.90 -2.26
CA ILE A 199 28.71 21.99 -3.30
C ILE A 199 28.45 22.83 -4.55
N GLY A 200 29.10 22.48 -5.65
CA GLY A 200 29.03 23.22 -6.91
C GLY A 200 27.65 23.20 -7.55
N ASP A 201 27.46 24.06 -8.55
CA ASP A 201 26.21 24.11 -9.31
C ASP A 201 25.99 22.78 -10.04
N SER A 202 24.76 22.25 -9.99
CA SER A 202 24.39 20.95 -10.56
C SER A 202 25.16 19.74 -10.03
N ALA A 203 25.92 19.89 -8.94
CA ALA A 203 26.62 18.78 -8.31
C ALA A 203 25.64 17.86 -7.56
N TRP A 204 26.08 16.62 -7.35
CA TRP A 204 25.34 15.59 -6.64
C TRP A 204 25.94 15.31 -5.27
N ILE A 205 25.06 15.01 -4.31
CA ILE A 205 25.43 14.36 -3.06
C ILE A 205 24.86 12.94 -3.12
N LEU A 206 25.73 11.94 -2.99
CA LEU A 206 25.34 10.54 -2.83
C LEU A 206 25.56 10.14 -1.38
N ARG A 207 24.54 9.61 -0.71
CA ARG A 207 24.61 9.24 0.71
C ARG A 207 24.17 7.79 0.92
N THR A 208 25.00 7.03 1.63
CA THR A 208 24.65 5.71 2.18
C THR A 208 24.15 5.88 3.62
N PRO A 209 23.57 4.82 4.25
CA PRO A 209 23.16 4.88 5.65
C PRO A 209 24.31 5.11 6.64
N GLU A 210 25.53 4.72 6.28
CA GLU A 210 26.72 4.87 7.12
C GLU A 210 27.41 6.23 6.94
N GLY A 211 27.03 7.01 5.92
CA GLY A 211 27.58 8.32 5.63
C GLY A 211 26.73 9.48 6.15
N GLY A 212 27.33 10.64 6.37
CA GLY A 212 26.60 11.85 6.75
C GLY A 212 27.41 13.14 6.73
N LEU A 213 26.70 14.25 6.92
CA LEU A 213 27.25 15.59 7.11
C LEU A 213 26.90 16.10 8.52
N ALA A 214 27.81 16.84 9.14
CA ALA A 214 27.52 17.49 10.42
C ALA A 214 26.70 18.77 10.26
N ALA A 215 26.98 19.58 9.22
CA ALA A 215 26.27 20.82 8.94
C ALA A 215 26.01 20.99 7.43
N ALA A 216 25.11 21.92 7.07
CA ALA A 216 24.78 22.17 5.67
C ALA A 216 25.98 22.84 4.96
N PRO A 217 26.46 22.29 3.84
CA PRO A 217 27.46 22.97 3.02
C PRO A 217 26.85 24.17 2.31
N GLU A 218 27.69 25.02 1.74
CA GLU A 218 27.22 26.08 0.85
C GLU A 218 26.71 25.47 -0.45
N PHE A 219 25.39 25.53 -0.67
CA PHE A 219 24.77 24.95 -1.86
C PHE A 219 24.84 25.90 -3.06
N GLY A 220 25.43 25.39 -4.13
CA GLY A 220 25.30 25.92 -5.48
C GLY A 220 23.87 25.85 -6.03
N ARG A 221 23.71 26.19 -7.30
CA ARG A 221 22.40 26.19 -7.97
C ARG A 221 22.02 24.79 -8.42
N GLY A 222 20.81 24.35 -8.06
CA GLY A 222 20.15 23.17 -8.62
C GLY A 222 20.90 21.85 -8.38
N ILE A 223 21.23 21.54 -7.13
CA ILE A 223 21.91 20.30 -6.74
C ILE A 223 20.98 19.07 -6.84
N GLY A 224 21.57 17.88 -6.91
CA GLY A 224 20.88 16.61 -6.74
C GLY A 224 21.30 15.88 -5.47
N VAL A 225 20.38 15.15 -4.84
CA VAL A 225 20.69 14.26 -3.72
C VAL A 225 20.18 12.86 -4.03
N ARG A 226 21.05 11.86 -3.88
CA ARG A 226 20.75 10.45 -4.11
C ARG A 226 21.06 9.62 -2.87
N TYR A 227 20.08 8.88 -2.37
CA TYR A 227 20.23 7.93 -1.28
C TYR A 227 20.33 6.51 -1.83
N VAL A 228 21.36 5.76 -1.42
CA VAL A 228 21.63 4.39 -1.90
C VAL A 228 22.04 3.48 -0.76
N GLY A 229 22.15 2.17 -1.02
CA GLY A 229 22.62 1.18 -0.04
C GLY A 229 21.49 0.50 0.74
N THR A 230 21.86 -0.24 1.79
CA THR A 230 20.93 -1.08 2.54
C THR A 230 20.59 -0.46 3.89
N GLY A 231 19.32 -0.16 4.13
CA GLY A 231 18.84 0.40 5.40
C GLY A 231 18.12 1.74 5.24
N GLN A 232 17.38 2.12 6.28
CA GLN A 232 16.62 3.37 6.32
C GLN A 232 17.55 4.54 6.63
N ILE A 233 17.32 5.69 5.99
CA ILE A 233 18.10 6.90 6.21
C ILE A 233 17.18 7.99 6.78
N ARG A 234 17.64 8.68 7.82
CA ARG A 234 17.05 9.95 8.27
C ARG A 234 17.78 11.09 7.57
N SER A 235 17.04 11.92 6.86
CA SER A 235 17.60 13.04 6.10
C SER A 235 18.35 14.00 7.02
N GLY A 236 19.48 14.52 6.57
CA GLY A 236 20.29 15.46 7.32
C GLY A 236 20.50 16.80 6.60
N PRO A 237 21.58 17.50 6.94
CA PRO A 237 21.94 18.78 6.36
C PRO A 237 22.17 18.77 4.84
N GLU A 238 22.32 17.60 4.21
CA GLU A 238 22.47 17.45 2.76
C GLU A 238 21.23 17.89 1.96
N LEU A 239 20.04 17.91 2.57
CA LEU A 239 18.82 18.44 1.93
C LEU A 239 18.69 19.94 2.23
N PRO A 240 18.84 20.85 1.27
CA PRO A 240 18.80 22.30 1.53
C PRO A 240 17.47 22.77 2.14
N GLU A 241 17.52 23.78 3.02
CA GLU A 241 16.33 24.49 3.51
C GLU A 241 15.77 25.49 2.48
N ASP A 242 16.67 26.10 1.70
CA ASP A 242 16.30 27.00 0.62
C ASP A 242 15.63 26.20 -0.52
N SER A 243 14.35 26.52 -0.75
CA SER A 243 13.48 25.83 -1.70
C SER A 243 13.94 25.93 -3.17
N THR A 244 14.92 26.77 -3.47
CA THR A 244 15.47 26.96 -4.83
C THR A 244 16.67 26.06 -5.13
N LYS A 245 17.21 25.36 -4.12
CA LYS A 245 18.51 24.67 -4.24
C LYS A 245 18.40 23.23 -4.72
N LEU A 246 17.40 22.49 -4.26
CA LEU A 246 17.26 21.07 -4.57
C LEU A 246 16.47 20.87 -5.86
N ARG A 247 17.19 20.42 -6.89
CA ARG A 247 16.61 20.09 -8.19
C ARG A 247 16.10 18.66 -8.25
N ALA A 248 16.89 17.72 -7.75
CA ALA A 248 16.59 16.30 -7.84
C ALA A 248 16.72 15.60 -6.48
N LEU A 249 15.75 14.76 -6.16
CA LEU A 249 15.77 13.85 -5.01
C LEU A 249 15.54 12.42 -5.51
N VAL A 250 16.52 11.54 -5.28
CA VAL A 250 16.49 10.14 -5.70
C VAL A 250 16.65 9.25 -4.47
N VAL A 251 15.69 8.38 -4.20
CA VAL A 251 15.68 7.46 -3.05
C VAL A 251 15.70 6.02 -3.55
N GLU A 252 16.88 5.40 -3.55
CA GLU A 252 17.09 4.02 -4.03
C GLU A 252 17.65 3.09 -2.95
N ASN A 253 17.89 3.60 -1.75
CA ASN A 253 18.26 2.76 -0.63
C ASN A 253 17.08 1.87 -0.21
N SER A 254 17.35 0.61 0.12
CA SER A 254 16.28 -0.38 0.32
C SER A 254 15.38 -0.12 1.53
N GLY A 255 15.85 0.65 2.52
CA GLY A 255 15.05 0.99 3.71
C GLY A 255 14.29 2.31 3.63
N GLY A 256 14.40 3.06 2.52
CA GLY A 256 13.71 4.33 2.32
C GLY A 256 14.25 5.50 3.13
N LEU A 257 13.56 6.64 3.04
CA LEU A 257 14.02 7.94 3.58
C LEU A 257 13.00 8.52 4.55
N VAL A 258 13.42 8.85 5.76
CA VAL A 258 12.63 9.63 6.72
C VAL A 258 13.06 11.09 6.63
N LEU A 259 12.13 11.98 6.30
CA LEU A 259 12.38 13.42 6.27
C LEU A 259 12.29 14.00 7.67
N GLU A 260 13.41 14.55 8.15
CA GLU A 260 13.49 15.26 9.43
C GLU A 260 12.99 16.71 9.34
N ARG A 261 12.83 17.25 8.12
CA ARG A 261 12.26 18.58 7.85
C ARG A 261 11.49 18.61 6.53
N SER A 262 10.71 19.68 6.31
CA SER A 262 10.08 19.96 5.01
C SER A 262 11.13 20.27 3.95
N VAL A 263 10.91 19.79 2.73
CA VAL A 263 11.87 19.89 1.62
C VAL A 263 11.14 20.22 0.33
N THR A 264 11.74 21.04 -0.53
CA THR A 264 11.21 21.35 -1.87
C THR A 264 12.12 20.78 -2.95
N VAL A 265 11.55 20.05 -3.90
CA VAL A 265 12.23 19.49 -5.07
C VAL A 265 11.64 20.14 -6.32
N SER A 266 12.47 20.66 -7.22
CA SER A 266 12.01 21.48 -8.35
C SER A 266 11.93 20.79 -9.71
N ASP A 267 12.61 19.64 -9.91
CA ASP A 267 12.67 19.00 -11.23
C ASP A 267 12.34 17.50 -11.17
N SER A 268 13.14 16.69 -10.47
CA SER A 268 13.01 15.22 -10.50
C SER A 268 12.86 14.62 -9.11
N LEU A 269 11.79 13.85 -8.89
CA LEU A 269 11.56 13.07 -7.68
C LEU A 269 11.42 11.60 -8.06
N VAL A 270 12.39 10.78 -7.64
CA VAL A 270 12.47 9.35 -7.99
C VAL A 270 12.60 8.54 -6.72
N LEU A 271 11.82 7.49 -6.58
CA LEU A 271 11.86 6.62 -5.41
C LEU A 271 11.64 5.15 -5.77
N ALA A 272 12.51 4.30 -5.23
CA ALA A 272 12.40 2.84 -5.26
C ALA A 272 12.02 2.26 -3.89
N ALA A 273 11.94 3.10 -2.86
CA ALA A 273 11.55 2.74 -1.49
C ALA A 273 10.72 3.88 -0.87
N PRO A 274 10.07 3.66 0.28
CA PRO A 274 9.20 4.68 0.86
C PRO A 274 9.93 5.96 1.28
N ILE A 275 9.21 7.09 1.22
CA ILE A 275 9.63 8.35 1.82
C ILE A 275 8.62 8.70 2.92
N TRP A 276 9.06 8.78 4.18
CA TRP A 276 8.22 9.22 5.29
C TRP A 276 8.39 10.72 5.50
N THR A 277 7.30 11.47 5.40
CA THR A 277 7.31 12.91 5.72
C THR A 277 6.90 13.19 7.17
N GLU A 278 6.60 12.15 7.95
CA GLU A 278 6.19 12.26 9.35
C GLU A 278 7.08 11.33 10.18
N PRO A 279 8.18 11.85 10.74
CA PRO A 279 9.14 11.02 11.47
C PRO A 279 8.58 10.47 12.79
N ASP A 280 7.52 11.10 13.33
CA ASP A 280 6.78 10.67 14.51
C ASP A 280 5.36 11.30 14.52
N SER A 281 4.59 11.06 15.58
CA SER A 281 3.22 11.55 15.73
C SER A 281 3.09 13.07 15.94
N SER A 282 4.18 13.77 16.28
CA SER A 282 4.18 15.20 16.61
C SER A 282 4.65 16.08 15.45
N ARG A 283 5.47 15.54 14.54
CA ARG A 283 6.08 16.28 13.44
C ARG A 283 5.47 15.90 12.10
N ARG A 284 4.97 16.90 11.37
CA ARG A 284 4.42 16.76 10.02
C ARG A 284 5.22 17.59 9.02
N ASN A 285 6.23 16.99 8.44
CA ASN A 285 6.98 17.62 7.37
C ASN A 285 6.23 17.47 6.04
N VAL A 286 6.50 18.40 5.12
CA VAL A 286 5.91 18.43 3.79
C VAL A 286 7.01 18.24 2.76
N LEU A 287 6.87 17.21 1.93
CA LEU A 287 7.62 17.13 0.69
C LEU A 287 6.90 17.97 -0.36
N THR A 288 7.51 19.05 -0.83
CA THR A 288 6.96 19.89 -1.88
C THR A 288 7.62 19.53 -3.20
N TYR A 289 6.83 19.25 -4.23
CA TYR A 289 7.31 19.01 -5.58
C TYR A 289 6.75 20.10 -6.51
N SER A 290 7.64 20.99 -6.96
CA SER A 290 7.27 22.20 -7.70
C SER A 290 7.43 22.08 -9.21
N SER A 291 7.77 20.88 -9.72
CA SER A 291 7.72 20.59 -11.14
C SER A 291 6.27 20.66 -11.64
N GLU A 292 6.04 21.43 -12.69
CA GLU A 292 4.71 21.59 -13.28
C GLU A 292 4.34 20.37 -14.12
N LEU A 293 5.25 19.90 -14.97
CA LEU A 293 4.99 18.82 -15.94
C LEU A 293 5.50 17.45 -15.49
N GLY A 294 6.44 17.42 -14.54
CA GLY A 294 6.99 16.18 -13.99
C GLY A 294 6.08 15.57 -12.94
N ASP A 295 6.13 14.25 -12.81
CA ASP A 295 5.46 13.49 -11.76
C ASP A 295 6.48 12.65 -10.98
N PRO A 296 6.22 12.32 -9.71
CA PRO A 296 7.08 11.39 -8.98
C PRO A 296 7.19 10.05 -9.72
N VAL A 297 8.41 9.54 -9.84
CA VAL A 297 8.70 8.26 -10.52
C VAL A 297 8.90 7.16 -9.49
N PHE A 298 7.98 6.20 -9.47
CA PHE A 298 8.02 5.03 -8.57
C PHE A 298 8.66 3.84 -9.29
N LEU A 299 9.86 3.45 -8.86
CA LEU A 299 10.65 2.39 -9.50
C LEU A 299 10.35 0.98 -8.96
N HIS A 300 9.59 0.89 -7.87
CA HIS A 300 9.27 -0.36 -7.19
C HIS A 300 7.82 -0.34 -6.69
N PRO A 301 7.10 -1.47 -6.69
CA PRO A 301 5.74 -1.54 -6.15
C PRO A 301 5.61 -1.04 -4.72
N ASP A 302 6.65 -1.21 -3.89
CA ASP A 302 6.67 -0.78 -2.49
C ASP A 302 7.06 0.69 -2.27
N ALA A 303 7.39 1.42 -3.34
CA ALA A 303 7.70 2.83 -3.25
C ALA A 303 6.41 3.66 -3.08
N GLU A 304 6.33 4.42 -1.99
CA GLU A 304 5.22 5.33 -1.69
C GLU A 304 5.72 6.48 -0.81
N ILE A 305 5.22 7.69 -1.05
CA ILE A 305 5.44 8.83 -0.16
C ILE A 305 4.39 8.73 0.94
N ILE A 306 4.81 8.33 2.14
CA ILE A 306 3.97 8.17 3.33
C ILE A 306 3.95 9.49 4.09
N GLY A 307 2.78 10.12 4.17
CA GLY A 307 2.60 11.47 4.70
C GLY A 307 2.17 12.44 3.59
N THR A 308 2.67 13.68 3.64
CA THR A 308 2.18 14.79 2.83
C THR A 308 3.10 15.11 1.65
N LEU A 309 2.57 15.01 0.44
CA LEU A 309 3.15 15.60 -0.77
C LEU A 309 2.35 16.84 -1.18
N ARG A 310 3.04 17.95 -1.41
CA ARG A 310 2.45 19.20 -1.91
C ARG A 310 2.91 19.49 -3.33
N ARG A 311 1.97 19.83 -4.21
CA ARG A 311 2.21 20.39 -5.54
C ARG A 311 1.88 21.89 -5.49
N THR A 312 2.85 22.73 -5.83
CA THR A 312 2.70 24.20 -5.87
C THR A 312 2.50 24.75 -7.28
N ARG A 313 2.57 23.88 -8.29
CA ARG A 313 2.25 24.14 -9.68
C ARG A 313 1.42 22.98 -10.19
N LEU A 314 0.28 23.27 -10.79
CA LEU A 314 -0.65 22.30 -11.34
C LEU A 314 -0.62 22.41 -12.87
N ARG A 315 -0.46 21.28 -13.56
CA ARG A 315 -0.41 21.23 -15.02
C ARG A 315 -1.77 21.55 -15.64
N ASN A 316 -1.79 22.28 -16.76
CA ASN A 316 -3.01 22.64 -17.49
C ASN A 316 -3.23 21.84 -18.78
N ASP A 317 -2.50 20.73 -18.96
CA ASP A 317 -2.57 19.86 -20.15
C ASP A 317 -3.67 18.78 -20.04
N GLY A 318 -4.53 18.85 -19.01
CA GLY A 318 -5.62 17.91 -18.76
C GLY A 318 -5.17 16.52 -18.30
N ARG A 319 -3.87 16.27 -18.11
CA ARG A 319 -3.36 14.99 -17.61
C ARG A 319 -3.46 14.91 -16.08
N PRO A 320 -3.49 13.68 -15.52
CA PRO A 320 -3.35 13.49 -14.08
C PRO A 320 -2.06 14.11 -13.53
N VAL A 321 -2.17 14.69 -12.33
CA VAL A 321 -1.06 15.08 -11.46
C VAL A 321 -0.91 14.01 -10.39
N VAL A 322 0.21 13.30 -10.42
CA VAL A 322 0.46 12.17 -9.51
C VAL A 322 1.03 12.66 -8.18
N PHE A 323 0.62 12.01 -7.10
CA PHE A 323 1.05 12.32 -5.74
C PHE A 323 1.82 11.19 -5.06
N ASN A 324 1.23 10.54 -4.05
CA ASN A 324 1.94 9.73 -3.07
C ASN A 324 2.36 8.35 -3.59
N ASN A 325 1.62 7.82 -4.56
CA ASN A 325 1.86 6.53 -5.21
C ASN A 325 1.29 6.62 -6.65
N PRO A 326 1.55 5.64 -7.53
CA PRO A 326 1.09 5.68 -8.92
C PRO A 326 -0.43 5.85 -9.12
N TYR A 327 -1.23 5.46 -8.14
CA TYR A 327 -2.70 5.46 -8.21
C TYR A 327 -3.34 6.67 -7.54
N THR A 328 -2.60 7.40 -6.70
CA THR A 328 -3.10 8.62 -6.06
C THR A 328 -2.77 9.82 -6.92
N TYR A 329 -3.78 10.31 -7.65
CA TYR A 329 -3.64 11.45 -8.55
C TYR A 329 -4.89 12.32 -8.57
N LEU A 330 -4.72 13.56 -9.03
CA LEU A 330 -5.83 14.47 -9.34
C LEU A 330 -5.79 14.86 -10.81
N GLN A 331 -6.94 14.88 -11.46
CA GLN A 331 -7.06 15.34 -12.85
C GLN A 331 -8.21 16.35 -12.93
N PRO A 332 -7.98 17.54 -13.52
CA PRO A 332 -9.02 18.53 -13.66
C PRO A 332 -10.03 18.10 -14.75
N GLY A 333 -11.30 18.43 -14.55
CA GLY A 333 -12.33 18.31 -15.58
C GLY A 333 -12.17 19.35 -16.69
N SER A 334 -13.21 19.52 -17.50
CA SER A 334 -13.24 20.46 -18.63
C SER A 334 -13.08 21.93 -18.22
N GLU A 335 -13.46 22.29 -16.98
CA GLU A 335 -13.35 23.64 -16.42
C GLU A 335 -11.96 23.93 -15.81
N GLY A 336 -11.02 22.99 -15.91
CA GLY A 336 -9.69 23.14 -15.32
C GLY A 336 -9.70 23.07 -13.80
N TRP A 337 -8.70 23.69 -13.17
CA TRP A 337 -8.51 23.68 -11.71
C TRP A 337 -9.37 24.72 -10.96
N GLY A 338 -10.10 25.58 -11.67
CA GLY A 338 -10.81 26.71 -11.09
C GLY A 338 -9.88 27.62 -10.29
N ARG A 339 -10.17 27.84 -9.00
CA ARG A 339 -9.36 28.68 -8.10
C ARG A 339 -8.15 27.95 -7.51
N LEU A 340 -8.02 26.65 -7.71
CA LEU A 340 -6.99 25.83 -7.09
C LEU A 340 -5.61 26.14 -7.70
N ALA A 341 -4.68 26.62 -6.89
CA ALA A 341 -3.31 26.93 -7.30
C ALA A 341 -2.28 25.97 -6.68
N GLN A 342 -2.58 25.44 -5.50
CA GLN A 342 -1.72 24.46 -4.81
C GLN A 342 -2.58 23.36 -4.19
N VAL A 343 -2.03 22.15 -4.14
CA VAL A 343 -2.69 21.00 -3.52
C VAL A 343 -1.70 20.24 -2.67
N SER A 344 -2.14 19.78 -1.51
CA SER A 344 -1.45 18.74 -0.76
C SER A 344 -2.32 17.51 -0.65
N VAL A 345 -1.72 16.35 -0.93
CA VAL A 345 -2.31 15.06 -0.65
C VAL A 345 -1.51 14.40 0.46
N ARG A 346 -2.22 13.98 1.50
CA ARG A 346 -1.68 13.25 2.63
C ARG A 346 -2.22 11.83 2.63
N VAL A 347 -1.32 10.85 2.54
CA VAL A 347 -1.65 9.43 2.56
C VAL A 347 -0.94 8.75 3.72
N LEU A 348 -1.71 8.09 4.59
CA LEU A 348 -1.15 7.22 5.63
C LEU A 348 -1.68 5.79 5.41
N PRO A 349 -0.84 4.87 4.91
CA PRO A 349 -1.23 3.48 4.75
C PRO A 349 -1.36 2.80 6.12
N ARG A 350 -2.13 1.71 6.16
CA ARG A 350 -2.38 0.90 7.37
C ARG A 350 -2.85 1.72 8.58
N THR A 351 -3.56 2.80 8.32
CA THR A 351 -4.03 3.75 9.33
C THR A 351 -5.55 3.82 9.24
N GLN A 352 -6.23 3.70 10.38
CA GLN A 352 -7.68 3.87 10.43
C GLN A 352 -8.05 5.33 10.08
N PRO A 353 -8.99 5.56 9.14
CA PRO A 353 -9.57 6.88 8.93
C PRO A 353 -10.07 7.52 10.23
N TRP A 354 -9.81 8.81 10.43
CA TRP A 354 -9.93 9.45 11.75
C TRP A 354 -11.36 9.70 12.21
N HIS A 355 -12.32 9.69 11.30
CA HIS A 355 -13.72 10.01 11.61
C HIS A 355 -14.52 8.76 12.01
N PRO A 356 -15.66 8.91 12.72
CA PRO A 356 -16.55 7.80 13.10
C PRO A 356 -16.84 6.83 11.94
N GLN A 357 -16.98 5.54 12.26
CA GLN A 357 -17.12 4.44 11.29
C GLN A 357 -15.88 4.20 10.40
N GLY A 358 -14.75 4.87 10.68
CA GLY A 358 -13.48 4.65 9.99
C GLY A 358 -12.93 3.23 10.15
N GLU A 359 -13.27 2.52 11.22
CA GLU A 359 -12.92 1.11 11.44
C GLU A 359 -13.52 0.17 10.38
N ARG A 360 -14.62 0.61 9.72
CA ARG A 360 -15.33 -0.14 8.66
C ARG A 360 -14.86 0.21 7.24
N LYS A 361 -13.79 0.99 7.12
CA LYS A 361 -13.20 1.42 5.85
C LYS A 361 -11.89 0.66 5.60
N VAL A 362 -11.40 0.75 4.37
CA VAL A 362 -10.00 0.40 4.04
C VAL A 362 -9.08 1.13 5.03
N ALA A 363 -8.05 0.44 5.52
CA ALA A 363 -7.09 0.93 6.50
C ALA A 363 -6.12 1.94 5.89
N ARG A 364 -6.63 3.02 5.29
CA ARG A 364 -5.85 4.06 4.64
C ARG A 364 -6.49 5.42 4.88
N VAL A 365 -5.70 6.37 5.37
CA VAL A 365 -6.10 7.78 5.40
C VAL A 365 -5.76 8.42 4.07
N LEU A 366 -6.71 9.17 3.51
CA LEU A 366 -6.49 10.07 2.37
C LEU A 366 -7.05 11.46 2.72
N GLN A 367 -6.20 12.48 2.80
CA GLN A 367 -6.63 13.87 2.98
C GLN A 367 -6.12 14.71 1.82
N ILE A 368 -7.00 15.53 1.26
CA ILE A 368 -6.71 16.40 0.12
C ILE A 368 -7.07 17.82 0.53
N LEU A 369 -6.08 18.70 0.57
CA LEU A 369 -6.26 20.12 0.89
C LEU A 369 -5.80 20.96 -0.28
N GLY A 370 -6.53 22.05 -0.54
CA GLY A 370 -6.29 22.94 -1.66
C GLY A 370 -6.18 24.39 -1.22
N TRP A 371 -5.35 25.17 -1.92
CA TRP A 371 -5.23 26.60 -1.73
C TRP A 371 -5.34 27.35 -3.05
N ASP A 372 -5.89 28.55 -3.01
CA ASP A 372 -5.88 29.47 -4.15
C ASP A 372 -4.57 30.27 -4.25
N ALA A 373 -4.46 31.11 -5.29
CA ALA A 373 -3.26 31.91 -5.55
C ALA A 373 -2.93 32.92 -4.44
N THR A 374 -3.88 33.22 -3.55
CA THR A 374 -3.68 34.10 -2.38
C THR A 374 -3.28 33.33 -1.12
N GLY A 375 -3.30 32.00 -1.17
CA GLY A 375 -3.03 31.12 -0.03
C GLY A 375 -4.26 30.84 0.84
N ALA A 376 -5.47 31.21 0.39
CA ALA A 376 -6.70 30.87 1.09
C ALA A 376 -7.12 29.42 0.79
N LEU A 377 -7.68 28.72 1.80
CA LEU A 377 -8.16 27.34 1.64
C LEU A 377 -9.33 27.28 0.64
N VAL A 378 -9.27 26.28 -0.24
CA VAL A 378 -10.33 25.96 -1.21
C VAL A 378 -11.00 24.67 -0.76
N GLN A 379 -12.29 24.74 -0.45
CA GLN A 379 -13.08 23.57 -0.02
C GLN A 379 -13.91 22.96 -1.15
N GLN A 380 -14.23 23.75 -2.17
CA GLN A 380 -15.01 23.35 -3.34
C GLN A 380 -14.23 23.70 -4.60
N THR A 381 -14.29 22.82 -5.59
CA THR A 381 -13.61 22.89 -6.87
C THR A 381 -14.62 22.67 -7.98
N PRO A 382 -14.27 23.00 -9.24
CA PRO A 382 -14.90 22.36 -10.38
C PRO A 382 -14.74 20.83 -10.30
N GLU A 383 -15.34 20.12 -11.25
CA GLU A 383 -15.20 18.67 -11.35
C GLU A 383 -13.72 18.26 -11.35
N LEU A 384 -13.36 17.39 -10.39
CA LEU A 384 -12.11 16.67 -10.36
C LEU A 384 -12.36 15.18 -10.54
N ARG A 385 -11.45 14.53 -11.27
CA ARG A 385 -11.22 13.10 -11.13
C ARG A 385 -10.17 12.86 -10.06
N ILE A 386 -10.48 11.99 -9.11
CA ILE A 386 -9.56 11.57 -8.04
C ILE A 386 -9.21 10.10 -8.25
N GLY A 387 -7.94 9.82 -8.54
CA GLY A 387 -7.39 8.48 -8.48
C GLY A 387 -7.03 8.12 -7.04
N TYR A 388 -7.29 6.88 -6.64
CA TYR A 388 -6.93 6.36 -5.32
C TYR A 388 -6.54 4.88 -5.40
N GLY A 389 -5.54 4.49 -4.60
CA GLY A 389 -5.10 3.10 -4.47
C GLY A 389 -4.71 2.76 -3.04
N TRP A 390 -4.64 1.46 -2.74
CA TRP A 390 -4.27 0.89 -1.44
C TRP A 390 -3.70 -0.53 -1.61
N ARG A 391 -3.05 -1.06 -0.56
CA ARG A 391 -2.57 -2.45 -0.58
C ARG A 391 -3.71 -3.43 -0.42
N HIS A 392 -3.81 -4.34 -1.38
CA HIS A 392 -4.72 -5.48 -1.33
C HIS A 392 -3.91 -6.77 -1.47
N LEU A 393 -3.71 -7.43 -0.34
CA LEU A 393 -2.87 -8.60 -0.17
C LEU A 393 -3.59 -9.59 0.75
N PRO A 394 -4.67 -10.26 0.29
CA PRO A 394 -5.50 -11.11 1.15
C PRO A 394 -4.72 -12.27 1.80
N GLY A 395 -3.55 -12.64 1.26
CA GLY A 395 -2.63 -13.63 1.85
C GLY A 395 -1.60 -13.08 2.84
N ASP A 396 -1.46 -11.76 2.98
CA ASP A 396 -0.54 -11.09 3.92
C ASP A 396 -1.27 -10.00 4.71
N VAL A 397 -1.91 -10.42 5.80
CA VAL A 397 -2.69 -9.54 6.69
C VAL A 397 -1.86 -8.43 7.35
N SER A 398 -0.53 -8.54 7.37
CA SER A 398 0.33 -7.49 7.95
C SER A 398 0.48 -6.27 7.04
N ARG A 399 0.17 -6.47 5.75
CA ARG A 399 0.28 -5.47 4.68
C ARG A 399 -1.05 -5.13 4.02
N ASP A 400 -2.06 -6.01 4.09
CA ASP A 400 -3.39 -5.76 3.53
C ASP A 400 -4.07 -4.56 4.22
N GLU A 401 -4.57 -3.64 3.40
CA GLU A 401 -5.35 -2.50 3.85
C GLU A 401 -6.86 -2.72 3.62
N THR A 402 -7.27 -3.70 2.81
CA THR A 402 -8.67 -3.95 2.42
C THR A 402 -9.55 -4.40 3.59
N ARG A 403 -8.98 -5.05 4.62
CA ARG A 403 -9.72 -5.54 5.80
C ARG A 403 -10.86 -6.52 5.46
N GLY A 404 -10.68 -7.33 4.43
CA GLY A 404 -11.69 -8.30 4.00
C GLY A 404 -12.98 -7.68 3.44
N LEU A 405 -13.00 -6.37 3.18
CA LEU A 405 -14.13 -5.72 2.52
C LEU A 405 -14.30 -6.23 1.07
N PRO A 406 -15.53 -6.32 0.56
CA PRO A 406 -15.80 -6.80 -0.80
C PRO A 406 -15.24 -5.83 -1.84
N LEU A 407 -14.11 -6.18 -2.46
CA LEU A 407 -13.36 -5.32 -3.39
C LEU A 407 -14.25 -4.67 -4.48
N PRO A 408 -15.17 -5.38 -5.18
CA PRO A 408 -15.99 -4.78 -6.24
C PRO A 408 -16.98 -3.71 -5.76
N ALA A 409 -17.26 -3.67 -4.46
CA ALA A 409 -18.22 -2.76 -3.84
C ALA A 409 -17.56 -1.56 -3.15
N LEU A 410 -16.23 -1.44 -3.22
CA LEU A 410 -15.50 -0.34 -2.61
C LEU A 410 -15.53 0.91 -3.52
N GLU A 411 -15.74 2.07 -2.90
CA GLU A 411 -15.79 3.37 -3.56
C GLU A 411 -15.12 4.46 -2.72
N LEU A 412 -14.79 5.58 -3.35
CA LEU A 412 -14.31 6.78 -2.66
C LEU A 412 -15.46 7.44 -1.91
N GLN A 413 -15.22 7.75 -0.64
CA GLN A 413 -16.16 8.45 0.22
C GLN A 413 -15.47 9.65 0.85
N ARG A 414 -16.22 10.73 1.05
CA ARG A 414 -15.77 11.97 1.69
C ARG A 414 -16.50 12.15 3.00
N TRP A 415 -15.78 12.62 4.01
CA TRP A 415 -16.37 13.01 5.28
C TRP A 415 -17.05 14.39 5.19
N THR A 416 -18.25 14.48 5.75
CA THR A 416 -18.97 15.72 6.03
C THR A 416 -19.43 15.70 7.50
N ASP A 417 -19.97 16.81 8.00
CA ASP A 417 -20.51 16.87 9.37
C ASP A 417 -21.67 15.87 9.60
N GLU A 418 -22.28 15.36 8.54
CA GLU A 418 -23.36 14.37 8.56
C GLU A 418 -22.87 12.92 8.42
N GLY A 419 -21.59 12.70 8.11
CA GLY A 419 -20.99 11.36 7.99
C GLY A 419 -20.19 11.13 6.71
N TRP A 420 -19.99 9.85 6.37
CA TRP A 420 -19.32 9.44 5.12
C TRP A 420 -20.32 9.36 3.97
N PHE A 421 -20.10 10.15 2.92
CA PHE A 421 -20.90 10.13 1.69
C PHE A 421 -20.05 9.73 0.49
N THR A 422 -20.67 9.10 -0.51
CA THR A 422 -20.03 8.81 -1.79
C THR A 422 -19.44 10.09 -2.40
N ALA A 423 -18.16 10.05 -2.73
CA ALA A 423 -17.47 11.16 -3.38
C ALA A 423 -17.51 10.98 -4.89
N GLY A 424 -18.40 11.71 -5.57
CA GLY A 424 -18.52 11.66 -7.02
C GLY A 424 -19.01 10.29 -7.53
N GLN A 425 -18.43 9.79 -8.62
CA GLN A 425 -18.82 8.55 -9.29
C GLN A 425 -17.60 7.63 -9.40
N SER A 426 -17.48 6.66 -8.48
CA SER A 426 -16.38 5.68 -8.50
C SER A 426 -16.60 4.59 -9.54
N VAL A 427 -15.53 4.21 -10.25
CA VAL A 427 -15.50 2.95 -11.00
C VAL A 427 -15.19 1.77 -10.06
N ALA A 428 -15.57 0.57 -10.48
CA ALA A 428 -15.26 -0.64 -9.72
C ALA A 428 -13.73 -0.82 -9.57
N PRO A 429 -13.21 -1.10 -8.36
CA PRO A 429 -11.79 -1.29 -8.17
C PRO A 429 -11.19 -2.48 -8.91
N GLN A 430 -9.94 -2.30 -9.32
CA GLN A 430 -9.11 -3.32 -9.93
C GLN A 430 -7.98 -3.70 -8.96
N ALA A 431 -7.55 -4.96 -9.00
CA ALA A 431 -6.39 -5.44 -8.25
C ALA A 431 -5.28 -5.88 -9.21
N GLU A 432 -4.04 -5.62 -8.84
CA GLU A 432 -2.85 -6.03 -9.58
C GLU A 432 -2.06 -7.12 -8.86
N SER A 433 -1.25 -7.85 -9.64
CA SER A 433 -0.27 -8.80 -9.10
C SER A 433 0.80 -8.15 -8.22
N SER A 434 0.98 -6.83 -8.32
CA SER A 434 1.89 -6.04 -7.48
C SER A 434 1.39 -5.87 -6.03
N GLY A 435 0.17 -6.32 -5.71
CA GLY A 435 -0.46 -6.18 -4.40
C GLY A 435 -1.16 -4.84 -4.17
N TRP A 436 -1.36 -4.06 -5.24
CA TRP A 436 -2.16 -2.85 -5.22
C TRP A 436 -3.60 -3.14 -5.67
N ALA A 437 -4.56 -2.52 -5.00
CA ALA A 437 -5.87 -2.26 -5.55
C ALA A 437 -6.04 -0.76 -5.81
N TYR A 438 -6.78 -0.40 -6.85
CA TYR A 438 -6.99 0.99 -7.23
C TYR A 438 -8.31 1.21 -7.96
N ALA A 439 -8.76 2.46 -7.95
CA ALA A 439 -9.88 2.96 -8.74
C ALA A 439 -9.73 4.48 -8.93
N TYR A 440 -10.71 5.08 -9.59
CA TYR A 440 -10.88 6.52 -9.61
C TYR A 440 -12.35 6.90 -9.42
N ALA A 441 -12.58 8.12 -8.96
CA ALA A 441 -13.89 8.74 -8.88
C ALA A 441 -13.93 9.99 -9.76
N ASP A 442 -14.91 10.07 -10.66
CA ASP A 442 -15.23 11.26 -11.45
C ASP A 442 -16.18 12.19 -10.71
N LYS A 443 -16.35 13.43 -11.17
CA LYS A 443 -17.33 14.38 -10.62
C LYS A 443 -17.18 14.63 -9.11
N VAL A 444 -15.95 14.73 -8.62
CA VAL A 444 -15.70 15.13 -7.24
C VAL A 444 -15.57 16.65 -7.16
N PHE A 445 -16.41 17.28 -6.34
CA PHE A 445 -16.51 18.75 -6.27
C PHE A 445 -15.91 19.37 -5.01
N GLY A 446 -15.54 18.59 -4.00
CA GLY A 446 -15.00 19.18 -2.79
C GLY A 446 -13.88 18.37 -2.18
N LEU A 447 -13.02 19.11 -1.48
CA LEU A 447 -11.79 18.64 -0.87
C LEU A 447 -12.00 18.35 0.64
N GLY A 448 -11.03 17.75 1.28
CA GLY A 448 -11.07 17.40 2.71
C GLY A 448 -10.59 15.98 2.97
N ASP A 449 -11.25 15.32 3.91
CA ASP A 449 -10.89 13.95 4.32
C ASP A 449 -11.71 12.92 3.56
N PHE A 450 -11.00 11.92 3.05
CA PHE A 450 -11.54 10.83 2.25
C PHE A 450 -11.19 9.47 2.87
N ALA A 451 -12.01 8.49 2.56
CA ALA A 451 -11.78 7.09 2.85
C ALA A 451 -12.30 6.23 1.70
N ILE A 452 -11.92 4.96 1.68
CA ILE A 452 -12.44 3.96 0.75
C ILE A 452 -13.35 3.04 1.54
N GLY A 453 -14.61 2.93 1.14
CA GLY A 453 -15.63 2.21 1.89
C GLY A 453 -16.60 1.48 1.00
N VAL A 454 -17.35 0.56 1.58
CA VAL A 454 -18.40 -0.17 0.87
C VAL A 454 -19.51 0.81 0.47
N ARG A 455 -19.93 0.74 -0.79
CA ARG A 455 -21.06 1.51 -1.34
C ARG A 455 -22.33 1.25 -0.54
N GLY A 456 -23.17 2.28 -0.39
CA GLY A 456 -24.36 2.21 0.46
C GLY A 456 -25.33 1.08 0.11
N ASP A 457 -25.49 0.78 -1.18
CA ASP A 457 -26.34 -0.29 -1.72
C ASP A 457 -25.72 -1.70 -1.61
N ALA A 458 -24.42 -1.79 -1.28
CA ALA A 458 -23.65 -3.04 -1.23
C ALA A 458 -23.40 -3.53 0.20
N ARG A 459 -23.97 -2.86 1.22
CA ARG A 459 -24.03 -3.41 2.58
C ARG A 459 -24.94 -4.64 2.55
N ALA A 460 -24.42 -5.80 2.96
CA ALA A 460 -25.26 -6.99 3.17
C ALA A 460 -26.37 -6.60 4.16
N LEU A 461 -27.61 -6.65 3.70
CA LEU A 461 -28.74 -6.38 4.56
C LEU A 461 -28.91 -7.54 5.54
N GLU A 462 -29.43 -7.26 6.72
CA GLU A 462 -29.73 -8.28 7.72
C GLU A 462 -31.23 -8.33 7.94
N LEU A 463 -31.77 -9.53 8.10
CA LEU A 463 -33.17 -9.74 8.39
C LEU A 463 -33.34 -10.62 9.63
N ARG A 464 -34.05 -10.11 10.64
CA ARG A 464 -34.38 -10.85 11.85
C ARG A 464 -35.75 -11.48 11.68
N LEU A 465 -35.79 -12.81 11.56
CA LEU A 465 -37.01 -13.58 11.29
C LEU A 465 -37.34 -14.51 12.45
N VAL A 466 -38.63 -14.68 12.71
CA VAL A 466 -39.14 -15.70 13.63
C VAL A 466 -40.33 -16.42 12.99
N ALA A 467 -40.27 -17.75 12.95
CA ALA A 467 -41.40 -18.61 12.59
C ALA A 467 -41.37 -19.91 13.41
N LEU A 468 -42.54 -20.49 13.64
CA LEU A 468 -42.69 -21.78 14.33
C LEU A 468 -43.29 -22.82 13.37
N LEU A 469 -42.96 -24.09 13.59
CA LEU A 469 -43.47 -25.24 12.84
C LEU A 469 -44.43 -26.07 13.70
N GLU A 470 -45.55 -26.53 13.12
CA GLU A 470 -46.45 -27.49 13.78
C GLU A 470 -45.84 -28.89 13.74
N GLY A 471 -45.88 -29.62 14.86
CA GLY A 471 -45.23 -30.93 14.95
C GLY A 471 -44.05 -30.87 15.91
N PRO A 472 -42.92 -30.24 15.56
CA PRO A 472 -41.78 -30.10 16.47
C PRO A 472 -42.08 -29.18 17.66
N TYR A 473 -43.08 -28.29 17.58
CA TYR A 473 -43.45 -27.43 18.70
C TYR A 473 -44.06 -28.23 19.87
N ARG A 474 -43.33 -28.31 20.98
CA ARG A 474 -43.72 -29.02 22.20
C ARG A 474 -43.55 -28.09 23.41
N ASN A 475 -44.65 -27.73 24.07
CA ASN A 475 -44.66 -27.01 25.36
C ASN A 475 -43.81 -25.72 25.42
N GLY A 476 -43.89 -24.86 24.40
CA GLY A 476 -43.25 -23.53 24.43
C GLY A 476 -42.05 -23.35 23.49
N SER A 477 -41.48 -24.43 22.96
CA SER A 477 -40.34 -24.42 22.03
C SER A 477 -40.45 -25.56 21.02
N MET A 478 -39.74 -25.47 19.90
CA MET A 478 -39.52 -26.61 19.02
C MET A 478 -38.44 -27.55 19.58
N VAL A 479 -38.53 -28.83 19.22
CA VAL A 479 -37.51 -29.83 19.50
C VAL A 479 -36.43 -29.85 18.42
N ASP A 480 -35.20 -30.16 18.81
CA ASP A 480 -34.04 -30.35 17.93
C ASP A 480 -33.60 -31.82 17.89
N ASP A 481 -34.55 -32.76 17.95
CA ASP A 481 -34.29 -34.22 18.05
C ASP A 481 -33.39 -34.71 16.90
N LEU A 482 -33.62 -34.24 15.66
CA LEU A 482 -32.78 -34.54 14.49
C LEU A 482 -31.32 -34.09 14.69
N ARG A 483 -31.09 -32.90 15.25
CA ARG A 483 -29.75 -32.37 15.51
C ARG A 483 -29.05 -33.15 16.62
N GLN A 484 -29.76 -33.45 17.71
CA GLN A 484 -29.23 -34.24 18.83
C GLN A 484 -28.78 -35.63 18.39
N ARG A 485 -29.46 -36.22 17.39
CA ARG A 485 -29.11 -37.51 16.78
C ARG A 485 -28.08 -37.44 15.65
N GLY A 486 -27.66 -36.23 15.25
CA GLY A 486 -26.73 -36.02 14.14
C GLY A 486 -27.32 -36.36 12.77
N TRP A 487 -28.64 -36.27 12.62
CA TRP A 487 -29.36 -36.64 11.41
C TRP A 487 -29.63 -35.46 10.47
N ILE A 488 -29.52 -34.22 10.92
CA ILE A 488 -29.58 -33.05 10.02
C ILE A 488 -28.38 -33.11 9.07
N PRO A 489 -28.59 -33.16 7.74
CA PRO A 489 -27.51 -33.17 6.77
C PRO A 489 -26.66 -31.90 6.87
N GLU A 490 -25.34 -32.07 6.83
CA GLU A 490 -24.38 -30.96 6.83
C GLU A 490 -24.52 -30.04 5.60
N THR A 491 -25.09 -30.57 4.51
CA THR A 491 -25.46 -29.83 3.30
C THR A 491 -26.97 -30.00 3.10
N PRO A 492 -27.74 -28.91 2.89
CA PRO A 492 -29.17 -29.02 2.66
C PRO A 492 -29.46 -29.95 1.47
N PRO A 493 -30.38 -30.93 1.60
CA PRO A 493 -30.67 -31.90 0.54
C PRO A 493 -31.17 -31.23 -0.74
N ASP A 494 -30.95 -31.86 -1.89
CA ASP A 494 -31.39 -31.36 -3.19
C ASP A 494 -32.86 -31.67 -3.47
N ILE A 495 -33.74 -31.17 -2.60
CA ILE A 495 -35.20 -31.33 -2.64
C ILE A 495 -35.88 -29.97 -2.53
N TYR A 496 -37.17 -29.89 -2.87
CA TYR A 496 -37.96 -28.70 -2.58
C TYR A 496 -38.14 -28.54 -1.06
N PRO A 497 -38.03 -27.32 -0.49
CA PRO A 497 -37.75 -26.03 -1.14
C PRO A 497 -36.25 -25.67 -1.20
N TYR A 498 -35.35 -26.49 -0.64
CA TYR A 498 -33.93 -26.16 -0.54
C TYR A 498 -33.25 -25.92 -1.89
N ASN A 499 -33.73 -26.59 -2.94
CA ASN A 499 -33.26 -26.41 -4.32
C ASN A 499 -33.68 -25.07 -4.97
N LEU A 500 -34.50 -24.25 -4.30
CA LEU A 500 -34.78 -22.88 -4.75
C LEU A 500 -33.58 -21.94 -4.56
N ASP A 501 -32.73 -22.19 -3.55
CA ASP A 501 -31.52 -21.40 -3.33
C ASP A 501 -30.39 -21.89 -4.26
N PRO A 502 -29.94 -21.08 -5.24
CA PRO A 502 -28.87 -21.47 -6.14
C PRO A 502 -27.53 -21.73 -5.44
N MET A 503 -27.35 -21.21 -4.21
CA MET A 503 -26.15 -21.41 -3.40
C MET A 503 -26.17 -22.67 -2.55
N ARG A 504 -27.32 -23.37 -2.45
CA ARG A 504 -27.47 -24.64 -1.72
C ARG A 504 -26.33 -25.64 -1.95
N PRO A 505 -25.84 -25.92 -3.19
CA PRO A 505 -24.79 -26.91 -3.41
C PRO A 505 -23.44 -26.59 -2.74
N TYR A 506 -23.22 -25.32 -2.38
CA TYR A 506 -21.98 -24.83 -1.76
C TYR A 506 -22.09 -24.68 -0.24
N ILE A 507 -23.26 -24.96 0.35
CA ILE A 507 -23.46 -24.89 1.80
C ILE A 507 -22.99 -26.18 2.43
N ARG A 508 -22.03 -26.08 3.35
CA ARG A 508 -21.60 -27.19 4.20
C ARG A 508 -21.32 -26.71 5.62
N VAL A 509 -22.01 -27.29 6.60
CA VAL A 509 -21.91 -26.93 8.03
C VAL A 509 -21.70 -28.19 8.86
N SER A 510 -20.53 -28.28 9.51
CA SER A 510 -20.08 -29.45 10.27
C SER A 510 -19.29 -28.99 11.51
N PRO A 511 -19.78 -29.25 12.75
CA PRO A 511 -21.07 -29.83 13.09
C PRO A 511 -22.22 -28.82 12.90
N ILE A 512 -23.45 -29.32 12.78
CA ILE A 512 -24.65 -28.46 12.84
C ILE A 512 -24.70 -27.75 14.21
N PRO A 513 -24.88 -26.41 14.24
CA PRO A 513 -24.92 -25.63 15.48
C PRO A 513 -25.98 -26.10 16.49
N ASP A 514 -25.75 -25.81 17.76
CA ASP A 514 -26.71 -26.11 18.83
C ASP A 514 -28.07 -25.44 18.61
N SER A 515 -29.14 -26.06 19.11
CA SER A 515 -30.51 -25.56 19.02
C SER A 515 -31.09 -25.44 17.60
N VAL A 516 -30.41 -25.92 16.56
CA VAL A 516 -30.97 -26.01 15.20
C VAL A 516 -32.03 -27.11 15.14
N VAL A 517 -33.24 -26.74 14.71
CA VAL A 517 -34.36 -27.66 14.44
C VAL A 517 -34.23 -28.26 13.06
N ASP A 518 -34.05 -27.42 12.03
CA ASP A 518 -33.93 -27.84 10.64
C ASP A 518 -33.45 -26.70 9.71
N TRP A 519 -33.22 -27.03 8.43
CA TRP A 519 -33.06 -26.12 7.31
C TRP A 519 -34.39 -25.47 6.88
N VAL A 520 -34.34 -24.19 6.51
CA VAL A 520 -35.43 -23.44 5.88
C VAL A 520 -34.93 -22.62 4.69
N VAL A 521 -35.81 -22.23 3.77
CA VAL A 521 -35.50 -21.25 2.73
C VAL A 521 -36.33 -19.99 2.94
N VAL A 522 -35.66 -18.84 2.99
CA VAL A 522 -36.28 -17.53 2.98
C VAL A 522 -36.29 -17.00 1.55
N GLU A 523 -37.47 -16.60 1.09
CA GLU A 523 -37.67 -15.97 -0.21
C GLU A 523 -38.02 -14.49 -0.02
N LEU A 524 -37.39 -13.61 -0.78
CA LEU A 524 -37.77 -12.20 -0.91
C LEU A 524 -38.31 -11.95 -2.31
N ARG A 525 -39.52 -11.39 -2.39
CA ARG A 525 -40.16 -11.01 -3.66
C ARG A 525 -40.35 -9.51 -3.76
N THR A 526 -40.11 -8.94 -4.93
CA THR A 526 -40.44 -7.51 -5.17
C THR A 526 -41.94 -7.27 -5.38
N LEU A 527 -42.69 -8.30 -5.77
CA LEU A 527 -44.15 -8.27 -5.97
C LEU A 527 -44.79 -9.56 -5.42
N LEU A 528 -46.07 -9.51 -5.01
CA LEU A 528 -46.83 -10.68 -4.53
C LEU A 528 -46.93 -11.80 -5.58
N SER A 529 -47.14 -11.39 -6.84
CA SER A 529 -47.20 -12.26 -8.01
C SER A 529 -46.30 -11.68 -9.10
N GLY A 530 -45.44 -12.51 -9.68
CA GLY A 530 -44.35 -12.06 -10.55
C GLY A 530 -43.23 -11.33 -9.80
N GLY A 531 -42.32 -10.71 -10.55
CA GLY A 531 -41.18 -9.97 -10.00
C GLY A 531 -39.92 -10.79 -9.76
N GLU A 532 -38.88 -10.10 -9.29
CA GLU A 532 -37.60 -10.71 -8.94
C GLU A 532 -37.73 -11.44 -7.60
N ARG A 533 -37.07 -12.59 -7.51
CA ARG A 533 -37.07 -13.46 -6.35
C ARG A 533 -35.63 -13.71 -5.90
N TYR A 534 -35.39 -13.54 -4.62
CA TYR A 534 -34.12 -13.87 -3.99
C TYR A 534 -34.35 -14.97 -2.96
N TYR A 535 -33.53 -16.02 -3.00
CA TYR A 535 -33.64 -17.17 -2.11
C TYR A 535 -32.39 -17.28 -1.23
N ARG A 536 -32.60 -17.59 0.04
CA ARG A 536 -31.52 -17.78 1.01
C ARG A 536 -31.85 -18.94 1.95
N THR A 537 -31.02 -19.96 1.94
CA THR A 537 -31.07 -21.06 2.90
C THR A 537 -30.55 -20.61 4.26
N ALA A 538 -31.24 -21.00 5.32
CA ALA A 538 -30.99 -20.57 6.69
C ALA A 538 -31.28 -21.72 7.67
N PHE A 539 -30.88 -21.53 8.93
CA PHE A 539 -31.26 -22.43 10.02
C PHE A 539 -32.46 -21.91 10.79
N LEU A 540 -33.37 -22.82 11.13
CA LEU A 540 -34.44 -22.57 12.09
C LEU A 540 -34.03 -23.07 13.48
N LEU A 541 -34.14 -22.23 14.50
CA LEU A 541 -33.81 -22.58 15.88
C LEU A 541 -35.02 -22.97 16.72
N ARG A 542 -34.80 -23.62 17.86
CA ARG A 542 -35.86 -24.09 18.80
C ARG A 542 -36.82 -22.99 19.28
N ASP A 543 -36.36 -21.75 19.36
CA ASP A 543 -37.16 -20.58 19.76
C ASP A 543 -37.89 -19.92 18.58
N GLY A 544 -37.74 -20.47 17.38
CA GLY A 544 -38.34 -19.99 16.15
C GLY A 544 -37.50 -18.97 15.38
N ARG A 545 -36.36 -18.51 15.93
CA ARG A 545 -35.47 -17.62 15.17
C ARG A 545 -34.95 -18.32 13.92
N ILE A 546 -34.95 -17.60 12.80
CA ILE A 546 -34.27 -18.01 11.58
C ILE A 546 -32.98 -17.19 11.47
N VAL A 547 -31.85 -17.90 11.40
CA VAL A 547 -30.50 -17.36 11.54
C VAL A 547 -29.60 -17.82 10.39
N ASP A 548 -28.46 -17.14 10.21
CA ASP A 548 -27.46 -17.56 9.25
C ASP A 548 -26.77 -18.88 9.67
N LEU A 549 -25.87 -19.37 8.82
CA LEU A 549 -25.23 -20.69 8.91
C LEU A 549 -24.29 -20.85 10.12
N ASP A 550 -24.04 -19.79 10.89
CA ASP A 550 -23.31 -19.85 12.16
C ASP A 550 -24.21 -20.22 13.37
N GLY A 551 -25.53 -20.30 13.15
CA GLY A 551 -26.53 -20.62 14.16
C GLY A 551 -26.80 -19.48 15.16
N LYS A 552 -26.28 -18.27 14.92
CA LYS A 552 -26.32 -17.17 15.90
C LYS A 552 -26.69 -15.82 15.29
N THR A 553 -26.10 -15.46 14.16
CA THR A 553 -26.30 -14.14 13.54
C THR A 553 -27.66 -14.06 12.84
N PRO A 554 -28.27 -12.86 12.76
CA PRO A 554 -29.43 -12.64 11.89
C PRO A 554 -29.14 -13.10 10.46
N LEU A 555 -30.19 -13.39 9.69
CA LEU A 555 -30.02 -13.82 8.31
C LEU A 555 -29.36 -12.73 7.47
N MET A 556 -28.16 -12.98 6.95
CA MET A 556 -27.49 -12.06 6.03
C MET A 556 -28.06 -12.23 4.62
N LEU A 557 -28.26 -11.09 3.94
CA LEU A 557 -28.83 -10.98 2.60
C LEU A 557 -27.80 -10.39 1.62
N PRO A 558 -26.73 -11.12 1.28
CA PRO A 558 -25.73 -10.63 0.33
C PRO A 558 -26.34 -10.44 -1.06
N GLY A 559 -26.07 -9.28 -1.67
CA GLY A 559 -26.55 -8.93 -3.00
C GLY A 559 -27.99 -8.42 -3.07
N VAL A 560 -28.71 -8.35 -1.94
CA VAL A 560 -30.06 -7.78 -1.86
C VAL A 560 -29.97 -6.26 -1.70
N GLN A 561 -30.68 -5.52 -2.55
CA GLN A 561 -30.76 -4.06 -2.50
C GLN A 561 -31.70 -3.59 -1.38
N SER A 562 -31.50 -2.36 -0.89
CA SER A 562 -32.45 -1.77 0.07
C SER A 562 -33.79 -1.50 -0.61
N GLY A 563 -34.90 -1.95 -0.02
CA GLY A 563 -36.21 -1.87 -0.66
C GLY A 563 -37.32 -2.48 0.20
N SER A 564 -38.51 -2.58 -0.38
CA SER A 564 -39.67 -3.24 0.25
C SER A 564 -39.93 -4.58 -0.43
N TYR A 565 -40.01 -5.66 0.35
CA TYR A 565 -40.10 -7.03 -0.14
C TYR A 565 -41.23 -7.79 0.55
N TYR A 566 -41.94 -8.63 -0.20
CA TYR A 566 -42.73 -9.69 0.42
C TYR A 566 -41.79 -10.80 0.87
N VAL A 567 -41.88 -11.21 2.12
CA VAL A 567 -40.98 -12.20 2.71
C VAL A 567 -41.74 -13.50 2.88
N ALA A 568 -41.28 -14.57 2.24
CA ALA A 568 -41.83 -15.91 2.39
C ALA A 568 -40.85 -16.86 3.10
N ILE A 569 -41.41 -17.82 3.84
CA ILE A 569 -40.65 -18.89 4.50
C ILE A 569 -41.15 -20.21 3.95
N HIS A 570 -40.20 -21.01 3.46
CA HIS A 570 -40.43 -22.36 2.95
C HIS A 570 -39.71 -23.38 3.83
N HIS A 571 -40.35 -24.52 4.02
CA HIS A 571 -39.81 -25.67 4.73
C HIS A 571 -40.18 -26.96 3.99
N ARG A 572 -39.44 -28.06 4.21
CA ARG A 572 -39.53 -29.28 3.40
C ARG A 572 -40.85 -30.04 3.50
N ASN A 573 -41.57 -29.89 4.62
CA ASN A 573 -42.81 -30.61 4.88
C ASN A 573 -43.92 -29.74 5.53
N HIS A 574 -43.80 -28.42 5.40
CA HIS A 574 -44.79 -27.46 5.87
C HIS A 574 -45.21 -26.51 4.76
N LEU A 575 -46.49 -26.13 4.77
CA LEU A 575 -47.01 -25.11 3.85
C LEU A 575 -46.28 -23.78 4.07
N ALA A 576 -45.74 -23.25 2.97
CA ALA A 576 -45.06 -21.96 2.98
C ALA A 576 -46.01 -20.81 3.38
N ILE A 577 -45.45 -19.79 4.02
CA ILE A 577 -46.18 -18.58 4.42
C ILE A 577 -45.48 -17.34 3.87
N ILE A 578 -46.22 -16.28 3.57
CA ILE A 578 -45.69 -15.02 3.05
C ILE A 578 -46.38 -13.83 3.73
N THR A 579 -45.67 -12.71 3.86
CA THR A 579 -46.26 -11.48 4.38
C THR A 579 -47.42 -10.98 3.51
N ALA A 580 -48.47 -10.42 4.14
CA ALA A 580 -49.62 -9.83 3.46
C ALA A 580 -49.27 -8.50 2.77
N GLU A 581 -48.33 -7.76 3.37
CA GLU A 581 -47.82 -6.47 2.89
C GLU A 581 -46.29 -6.54 2.76
N PRO A 582 -45.66 -5.70 1.91
CA PRO A 582 -44.23 -5.71 1.74
C PRO A 582 -43.52 -5.08 2.95
N VAL A 583 -42.45 -5.71 3.40
CA VAL A 583 -41.64 -5.29 4.55
C VAL A 583 -40.41 -4.53 4.04
N ARG A 584 -40.14 -3.37 4.64
CA ARG A 584 -38.95 -2.57 4.30
C ARG A 584 -37.68 -3.17 4.89
N ILE A 585 -36.74 -3.53 4.03
CA ILE A 585 -35.41 -4.05 4.39
C ILE A 585 -34.37 -3.02 3.96
N SER A 586 -33.77 -2.33 4.93
CA SER A 586 -32.73 -1.32 4.72
C SER A 586 -31.81 -1.25 5.96
N PRO A 587 -30.66 -0.56 5.92
CA PRO A 587 -29.77 -0.44 7.07
C PRO A 587 -30.46 0.06 8.36
N GLU A 588 -31.52 0.85 8.23
CA GLU A 588 -32.28 1.43 9.34
C GLU A 588 -33.27 0.45 9.98
N THR A 589 -33.67 -0.62 9.25
CA THR A 589 -34.68 -1.58 9.73
C THR A 589 -34.08 -2.89 10.24
N GLN A 590 -32.75 -3.05 10.25
CA GLN A 590 -32.05 -4.29 10.63
C GLN A 590 -32.30 -4.77 12.08
N GLN A 591 -32.80 -3.90 12.97
CA GLN A 591 -33.16 -4.26 14.35
C GLN A 591 -34.62 -4.75 14.48
N GLN A 592 -35.44 -4.59 13.44
CA GLN A 592 -36.85 -4.99 13.47
C GLN A 592 -36.97 -6.52 13.32
N ILE A 593 -37.72 -7.14 14.23
CA ILE A 593 -38.03 -8.57 14.17
C ILE A 593 -39.30 -8.76 13.33
N LEU A 594 -39.18 -9.46 12.22
CA LEU A 594 -40.30 -9.94 11.44
C LEU A 594 -40.78 -11.29 11.98
N ALA A 595 -41.74 -11.22 12.90
CA ALA A 595 -42.34 -12.40 13.52
C ALA A 595 -43.53 -12.91 12.71
N MET A 596 -43.27 -13.92 11.89
CA MET A 596 -44.18 -14.46 10.89
C MET A 596 -45.31 -15.32 11.49
N THR A 597 -45.16 -15.77 12.74
CA THR A 597 -46.14 -16.63 13.42
C THR A 597 -46.60 -16.07 14.78
N GLN A 598 -46.60 -14.74 14.92
CA GLN A 598 -47.16 -14.06 16.10
C GLN A 598 -48.51 -13.41 15.83
N ASP A 599 -48.66 -12.74 14.67
CA ASP A 599 -49.87 -12.02 14.29
C ASP A 599 -50.34 -12.49 12.90
N PRO A 600 -51.42 -13.29 12.82
CA PRO A 600 -51.94 -13.78 11.55
C PRO A 600 -52.31 -12.67 10.56
N SER A 601 -52.66 -11.46 11.01
CA SER A 601 -53.05 -10.37 10.12
C SER A 601 -51.90 -9.89 9.21
N ARG A 602 -50.66 -10.21 9.58
CA ARG A 602 -49.45 -9.90 8.81
C ARG A 602 -49.13 -10.92 7.72
N ILE A 603 -49.86 -12.04 7.67
CA ILE A 603 -49.63 -13.15 6.75
C ILE A 603 -50.75 -13.18 5.72
N LEU A 604 -50.38 -13.37 4.44
CA LEU A 604 -51.34 -13.51 3.36
C LEU A 604 -52.26 -14.72 3.64
N GLY A 605 -53.58 -14.55 3.49
CA GLY A 605 -54.56 -15.56 3.90
C GLY A 605 -54.89 -15.61 5.40
N GLY A 606 -54.25 -14.78 6.21
CA GLY A 606 -54.59 -14.58 7.62
C GLY A 606 -54.43 -15.83 8.47
N ALA A 607 -55.30 -15.98 9.48
CA ALA A 607 -55.34 -17.15 10.36
C ALA A 607 -55.60 -18.47 9.61
N GLY A 608 -56.11 -18.43 8.37
CA GLY A 608 -56.33 -19.63 7.56
C GLY A 608 -55.05 -20.28 7.04
N ALA A 609 -53.99 -19.49 6.88
CA ALA A 609 -52.66 -19.89 6.40
C ALA A 609 -51.72 -20.36 7.53
N LEU A 610 -52.18 -20.33 8.77
CA LEU A 610 -51.42 -20.74 9.95
C LEU A 610 -52.19 -21.78 10.77
N ARG A 611 -51.46 -22.56 11.57
CA ARG A 611 -52.04 -23.46 12.57
C ARG A 611 -52.11 -22.77 13.93
N ALA A 612 -53.29 -22.78 14.55
CA ALA A 612 -53.45 -22.40 15.95
C ALA A 612 -53.03 -23.58 16.86
N LEU A 613 -52.00 -23.38 17.65
CA LEU A 613 -51.50 -24.30 18.66
C LEU A 613 -51.85 -23.77 20.06
N ARG A 614 -52.08 -24.70 21.00
CA ARG A 614 -52.34 -24.36 22.39
C ARG A 614 -51.03 -24.31 23.16
N ARG A 615 -50.77 -23.21 23.87
CA ARG A 615 -49.70 -23.17 24.88
C ARG A 615 -50.15 -23.95 26.12
N ASN A 616 -49.50 -25.06 26.43
CA ASN A 616 -49.73 -25.75 27.69
C ASN A 616 -49.11 -24.92 28.83
N GLY A 617 -49.95 -24.17 29.55
CA GLY A 617 -49.64 -23.58 30.84
C GLY A 617 -50.70 -24.03 31.84
N ASN A 618 -50.27 -24.47 33.03
CA ASN A 618 -51.12 -25.00 34.11
C ASN A 618 -51.92 -23.89 34.84
N GLY A 619 -52.49 -22.93 34.11
CA GLY A 619 -53.27 -21.84 34.71
C GLY A 619 -53.75 -20.86 33.65
N ASN A 620 -54.96 -20.35 33.84
CA ASN A 620 -55.68 -19.42 32.97
C ASN A 620 -54.77 -18.34 32.34
N GLY A 621 -54.65 -18.37 31.00
CA GLY A 621 -53.90 -17.37 30.23
C GLY A 621 -53.13 -17.91 29.02
N GLY A 622 -53.23 -19.20 28.67
CA GLY A 622 -52.52 -19.78 27.52
C GLY A 622 -52.97 -19.20 26.18
N GLY A 623 -52.32 -18.12 25.73
CA GLY A 623 -52.56 -17.50 24.43
C GLY A 623 -52.33 -18.45 23.27
N THR A 624 -53.05 -18.22 22.16
CA THR A 624 -52.87 -18.95 20.90
C THR A 624 -51.45 -18.72 20.37
N VAL A 625 -50.76 -19.81 20.07
CA VAL A 625 -49.48 -19.77 19.35
C VAL A 625 -49.77 -20.12 17.90
N TRP A 626 -49.24 -19.37 16.95
CA TRP A 626 -49.36 -19.70 15.54
C TRP A 626 -48.10 -20.42 15.06
N ALA A 627 -48.27 -21.33 14.11
CA ALA A 627 -47.19 -22.04 13.45
C ALA A 627 -47.51 -22.25 11.96
N MET A 628 -46.48 -22.49 11.16
CA MET A 628 -46.64 -23.00 9.80
C MET A 628 -47.35 -24.36 9.85
N ILE A 629 -48.23 -24.59 8.88
CA ILE A 629 -49.07 -25.78 8.82
C ILE A 629 -48.21 -26.96 8.33
N GLY A 630 -48.08 -28.01 9.14
CA GLY A 630 -47.36 -29.22 8.76
C GLY A 630 -48.20 -30.15 7.90
N GLY A 631 -47.55 -30.97 7.08
CA GLY A 631 -48.18 -32.08 6.34
C GLY A 631 -48.08 -32.02 4.82
N ASP A 632 -47.37 -31.06 4.25
CA ASP A 632 -47.08 -30.97 2.81
C ASP A 632 -45.85 -31.83 2.50
N VAL A 633 -46.00 -33.15 2.64
CA VAL A 633 -44.89 -34.13 2.64
C VAL A 633 -44.23 -34.24 1.27
N ASN A 634 -45.04 -34.20 0.21
CA ASN A 634 -44.52 -34.21 -1.16
C ASN A 634 -43.96 -32.84 -1.57
N GLY A 635 -44.15 -31.82 -0.74
CA GLY A 635 -43.77 -30.45 -1.01
C GLY A 635 -44.42 -29.98 -2.29
N ASP A 636 -45.75 -30.15 -2.43
CA ASP A 636 -46.56 -29.70 -3.57
C ASP A 636 -47.38 -28.43 -3.30
N GLY A 637 -47.39 -27.96 -2.05
CA GLY A 637 -48.06 -26.74 -1.62
C GLY A 637 -49.51 -26.98 -1.19
N GLN A 638 -49.94 -28.23 -1.12
CA GLN A 638 -51.25 -28.67 -0.66
C GLN A 638 -51.05 -29.79 0.36
N VAL A 639 -52.02 -29.95 1.26
CA VAL A 639 -52.07 -31.12 2.15
C VAL A 639 -53.24 -31.97 1.71
N ASP A 640 -52.99 -33.06 1.00
CA ASP A 640 -54.03 -33.90 0.43
C ASP A 640 -53.75 -35.41 0.54
N GLU A 641 -54.46 -36.21 -0.26
CA GLU A 641 -54.35 -37.66 -0.25
C GLU A 641 -52.96 -38.16 -0.70
N ALA A 642 -52.25 -37.40 -1.53
CA ALA A 642 -50.91 -37.75 -1.98
C ALA A 642 -49.90 -37.74 -0.82
N ASP A 643 -50.00 -36.76 0.09
CA ASP A 643 -49.17 -36.70 1.30
C ASP A 643 -49.46 -37.87 2.24
N LEU A 644 -50.76 -38.19 2.41
CA LEU A 644 -51.18 -39.32 3.24
C LEU A 644 -50.70 -40.66 2.67
N GLU A 645 -50.64 -40.82 1.34
CA GLU A 645 -50.09 -42.02 0.69
C GLU A 645 -48.59 -42.18 0.92
N LEU A 646 -47.82 -41.08 0.91
CA LEU A 646 -46.40 -41.12 1.29
C LEU A 646 -46.21 -41.54 2.75
N LEU A 647 -47.15 -41.16 3.61
CA LEU A 647 -47.18 -41.60 4.99
C LEU A 647 -47.65 -43.06 5.13
N ARG A 648 -48.61 -43.58 4.36
CA ARG A 648 -49.20 -44.94 4.55
C ARG A 648 -48.20 -46.10 4.68
N ARG A 649 -46.96 -45.92 4.25
CA ARG A 649 -45.84 -46.80 4.54
C ARG A 649 -45.22 -46.52 5.92
N TRP A 650 -45.98 -46.50 7.03
CA TRP A 650 -45.47 -46.34 8.43
C TRP A 650 -44.59 -47.52 8.90
N GLN A 651 -43.70 -48.01 8.05
CA GLN A 651 -42.47 -48.63 8.50
C GLN A 651 -41.78 -47.57 9.38
N GLN A 652 -41.26 -47.98 10.53
CA GLN A 652 -40.51 -47.09 11.44
C GLN A 652 -39.25 -46.62 10.72
N LEU A 653 -39.39 -45.62 9.86
CA LEU A 653 -38.30 -45.00 9.14
C LEU A 653 -37.63 -44.05 10.12
N GLU A 654 -36.37 -44.33 10.38
CA GLU A 654 -35.51 -43.51 11.23
C GLU A 654 -34.59 -42.67 10.35
N GLY A 655 -34.39 -41.41 10.72
CA GLY A 655 -33.46 -40.51 10.04
C GLY A 655 -34.08 -39.18 9.65
N TYR A 656 -33.43 -38.51 8.70
CA TYR A 656 -33.92 -37.26 8.11
C TYR A 656 -34.81 -37.56 6.91
N ASP A 657 -36.11 -37.59 7.14
CA ASP A 657 -37.11 -37.93 6.12
C ASP A 657 -38.14 -36.80 5.95
N ASN A 658 -38.72 -36.65 4.76
CA ASN A 658 -39.78 -35.66 4.53
C ASN A 658 -41.08 -36.02 5.25
N ALA A 659 -41.37 -37.30 5.42
CA ALA A 659 -42.55 -37.79 6.13
C ALA A 659 -42.46 -37.60 7.66
N ASP A 660 -41.29 -37.26 8.21
CA ASP A 660 -41.09 -36.87 9.62
C ASP A 660 -41.52 -35.41 9.82
N VAL A 661 -42.85 -35.19 9.84
CA VAL A 661 -43.48 -33.86 9.96
C VAL A 661 -43.29 -33.29 11.36
N ASP A 662 -43.18 -34.14 12.39
CA ASP A 662 -42.92 -33.70 13.76
C ASP A 662 -41.44 -33.54 14.13
N LEU A 663 -40.54 -33.85 13.17
CA LEU A 663 -39.08 -33.71 13.23
C LEU A 663 -38.47 -34.43 14.45
N SER A 664 -39.04 -35.58 14.83
CA SER A 664 -38.53 -36.41 15.93
C SER A 664 -37.41 -37.37 15.51
N GLY A 665 -37.23 -37.51 14.19
CA GLY A 665 -36.36 -38.48 13.54
C GLY A 665 -36.98 -39.86 13.35
N ILE A 666 -38.25 -40.06 13.70
CA ILE A 666 -38.93 -41.34 13.52
C ILE A 666 -40.33 -41.07 12.96
N VAL A 667 -40.63 -41.62 11.79
CA VAL A 667 -41.97 -41.50 11.19
C VAL A 667 -42.95 -42.42 11.93
N THR A 668 -43.98 -41.84 12.54
CA THR A 668 -44.97 -42.54 13.36
C THR A 668 -46.41 -42.09 13.06
N THR A 669 -47.36 -42.61 13.85
CA THR A 669 -48.75 -42.13 13.84
C THR A 669 -48.88 -40.64 14.18
N ARG A 670 -47.88 -40.01 14.82
CA ARG A 670 -47.89 -38.57 15.12
C ARG A 670 -47.80 -37.74 13.85
N ASP A 671 -46.90 -38.09 12.95
CA ASP A 671 -46.72 -37.42 11.66
C ASP A 671 -48.00 -37.51 10.82
N PHE A 672 -48.58 -38.70 10.76
CA PHE A 672 -49.87 -38.91 10.11
C PHE A 672 -50.97 -38.04 10.71
N ASN A 673 -51.04 -37.93 12.04
CA ASN A 673 -52.05 -37.10 12.69
C ASN A 673 -51.87 -35.62 12.35
N VAL A 674 -50.63 -35.11 12.23
CA VAL A 674 -50.37 -33.73 11.78
C VAL A 674 -50.93 -33.53 10.37
N THR A 675 -50.52 -34.37 9.42
CA THR A 675 -50.99 -34.30 8.03
C THR A 675 -52.50 -34.46 7.91
N TRP A 676 -53.08 -35.47 8.58
CA TRP A 676 -54.53 -35.73 8.56
C TRP A 676 -55.34 -34.56 9.11
N ASN A 677 -54.86 -33.90 10.15
CA ASN A 677 -55.53 -32.75 10.77
C ASN A 677 -55.48 -31.48 9.93
N ASN A 678 -54.60 -31.43 8.93
CA ASN A 678 -54.41 -30.32 8.02
C ASN A 678 -54.86 -30.61 6.58
N ARG A 679 -55.45 -31.79 6.32
CA ARG A 679 -55.98 -32.14 5.00
C ARG A 679 -56.91 -31.07 4.43
N GLY A 680 -56.78 -30.79 3.14
CA GLY A 680 -57.51 -29.76 2.41
C GLY A 680 -56.93 -28.35 2.57
N LYS A 681 -55.86 -28.15 3.35
CA LYS A 681 -55.15 -26.87 3.42
C LYS A 681 -54.23 -26.70 2.20
N ARG A 682 -54.01 -25.45 1.81
CA ARG A 682 -53.15 -25.06 0.69
C ARG A 682 -52.33 -23.84 1.06
N SER A 683 -51.11 -23.79 0.57
CA SER A 683 -50.23 -22.62 0.68
C SER A 683 -50.84 -21.46 -0.12
N VAL A 684 -50.76 -20.26 0.47
CA VAL A 684 -51.06 -19.00 -0.24
C VAL A 684 -49.89 -18.52 -1.10
N VAL A 685 -48.72 -19.14 -0.93
CA VAL A 685 -47.50 -18.83 -1.66
C VAL A 685 -47.51 -19.63 -2.95
N GLY A 686 -47.87 -18.96 -4.06
CA GLY A 686 -47.77 -19.56 -5.39
C GLY A 686 -46.33 -19.94 -5.69
N ARG A 687 -46.13 -21.15 -6.23
CA ARG A 687 -44.83 -21.59 -6.75
C ARG A 687 -44.38 -20.74 -7.94
#